data_AF-A0AB73G957-F1
#
_entry.id   AF-A0AB73G957-F1
#
_cell.length_a   1.000
_cell.length_b   1.000
_cell.length_c   1.000
_cell.angle_alpha   90.00
_cell.angle_beta   90.00
_cell.angle_gamma   90.00
#
_symmetry.space_group_name_H-M   'P 1'
#
loop_
_entity.id
_entity.type
_entity.pdbx_description
1 polymer ?
#
loop_
_entity_poly.entity_id
_entity_poly.type
_entity_poly.pdbx_seq_one_letter_code
_entity_poly.pdbx_strand_id
1 'polypeptide(L)'
;MLDQAFFEWQDYKILFEADDRFVVVGRRGTGKSALTYRLQKEWREKKYFVVVVAPDEEDVFGLRSVASRFGTTVTRVRAAIKTAWRFAMAMEIALQLHSYYKTKKAINDSNVLLPMLKWEKSGANIISRLRATLRACLQPGESMDDAVSELASRLDVNAVVTEVDGVLARLNRKVMVIVDRLDEGYESDDIGIGIVDGIIYGADDLRNKTENIKSVLFLRDNIFRAIQVADQDFTRNVEGSVLRLHWDTQELFYLVCKRLRAAFGLTIESDIKLWNSITSNELHGREGFRVCLNLTLYRPRDLISLLNTAFHNARKQDRHVLIPEDLQASATHISSIRYDDLRKEYSSVFPGIGEVTKAVGVMGPKLALQEGIDALDALAASDDLNRDTDLHMKILGGSEEVLKTLYGIGFIGVEDDSSGNYLFSHDGKKPERLFAPNAKLLVHPCYWNALGIQDDGSTGVNAQEIFDEYEITISSQVKEQRDLRIGRMITELGQIATGLEDAAQFEDWCKRAIDLIAARRLANIQLKPNGNAAARRDIVATNNATEGFWRRIREDYGSRQVVFEVKNYERLGIEEYRQANSYLVNEYGRFAFIICRDKQKELSKGADLDAFREFYQLHKSMIVKVTATFIVSLLSKLRSPQKYDAADEQFEKHLDTHIRLYASGQSDAPPPKRGRSRG
;
A
#
# COMPACT_ATOMS: atom_id res chain seq x y z
N MET A 1 -26.07 -0.10 -4.61
CA MET A 1 -24.99 -0.84 -5.28
C MET A 1 -23.76 -1.02 -4.39
N LEU A 2 -23.11 0.04 -3.90
CA LEU A 2 -21.95 -0.10 -2.99
C LEU A 2 -22.29 -0.90 -1.70
N ASP A 3 -23.47 -0.72 -1.12
CA ASP A 3 -23.91 -1.52 0.04
C ASP A 3 -23.99 -3.03 -0.22
N GLN A 4 -24.29 -3.43 -1.45
CA GLN A 4 -24.54 -4.84 -1.80
C GLN A 4 -23.32 -5.52 -2.41
N ALA A 5 -22.46 -4.76 -3.11
CA ALA A 5 -21.35 -5.33 -3.87
C ALA A 5 -20.03 -4.55 -3.75
N PHE A 6 -19.75 -3.93 -2.60
CA PHE A 6 -18.40 -3.48 -2.30
C PHE A 6 -17.47 -4.69 -2.12
N PHE A 7 -16.36 -4.75 -2.85
CA PHE A 7 -15.34 -5.78 -2.68
C PHE A 7 -14.28 -5.28 -1.70
N GLU A 8 -13.98 -6.07 -0.66
CA GLU A 8 -13.05 -5.70 0.40
C GLU A 8 -11.65 -6.21 0.06
N TRP A 9 -10.95 -5.45 -0.77
CA TRP A 9 -9.60 -5.78 -1.24
C TRP A 9 -8.52 -5.40 -0.20
N GLN A 10 -7.26 -5.68 -0.53
CA GLN A 10 -6.17 -5.57 0.44
C GLN A 10 -6.00 -4.16 1.03
N ASP A 11 -6.01 -3.11 0.21
CA ASP A 11 -5.79 -1.74 0.72
C ASP A 11 -6.91 -1.26 1.63
N TYR A 12 -8.16 -1.66 1.33
CA TYR A 12 -9.29 -1.38 2.21
C TYR A 12 -9.07 -1.98 3.60
N LYS A 13 -8.61 -3.23 3.68
CA LYS A 13 -8.34 -3.91 4.95
C LYS A 13 -7.21 -3.21 5.71
N ILE A 14 -6.14 -2.84 5.02
CA ILE A 14 -5.03 -2.08 5.60
C ILE A 14 -5.53 -0.78 6.23
N LEU A 15 -6.35 0.01 5.52
CA LEU A 15 -6.89 1.27 6.05
C LEU A 15 -7.85 1.09 7.22
N PHE A 16 -8.56 -0.04 7.26
CA PHE A 16 -9.51 -0.31 8.33
C PHE A 16 -8.84 -0.80 9.62
N GLU A 17 -7.73 -1.52 9.50
CA GLU A 17 -7.02 -2.18 10.60
C GLU A 17 -5.81 -1.41 11.12
N ALA A 18 -5.12 -0.67 10.25
CA ALA A 18 -3.88 0.02 10.56
C ALA A 18 -4.07 1.55 10.69
N ASP A 19 -3.32 2.15 11.62
CA ASP A 19 -3.38 3.59 11.93
C ASP A 19 -2.17 4.39 11.41
N ASP A 20 -1.15 3.70 10.91
CA ASP A 20 0.11 4.28 10.44
C ASP A 20 -0.01 4.88 9.03
N ARG A 21 -0.88 4.32 8.19
CA ARG A 21 -1.11 4.76 6.81
C ARG A 21 -2.37 5.60 6.69
N PHE A 22 -2.24 6.90 6.93
CA PHE A 22 -3.35 7.84 6.90
C PHE A 22 -3.45 8.64 5.59
N VAL A 23 -2.42 8.65 4.75
CA VAL A 23 -2.45 9.35 3.45
C VAL A 23 -2.67 8.35 2.32
N VAL A 24 -3.86 8.34 1.75
CA VAL A 24 -4.28 7.44 0.67
C VAL A 24 -4.14 8.12 -0.67
N VAL A 25 -3.27 7.59 -1.53
CA VAL A 25 -2.95 8.19 -2.82
C VAL A 25 -3.48 7.30 -3.93
N GLY A 26 -4.11 7.89 -4.95
CA GLY A 26 -4.45 7.15 -6.16
C GLY A 26 -4.96 8.05 -7.28
N ARG A 27 -4.92 7.56 -8.51
CA ARG A 27 -5.44 8.29 -9.68
C ARG A 27 -6.97 8.40 -9.67
N ARG A 28 -7.52 9.16 -10.61
CA ARG A 28 -8.98 9.20 -10.84
C ARG A 28 -9.46 7.80 -11.25
N GLY A 29 -10.49 7.29 -10.58
CA GLY A 29 -11.11 5.99 -10.88
C GLY A 29 -10.65 4.80 -10.04
N THR A 30 -9.64 4.96 -9.16
CA THR A 30 -9.09 3.88 -8.32
C THR A 30 -9.96 3.49 -7.11
N GLY A 31 -11.08 4.19 -6.87
CA GLY A 31 -12.02 3.83 -5.81
C GLY A 31 -11.91 4.63 -4.51
N LYS A 32 -11.16 5.75 -4.46
CA LYS A 32 -11.05 6.64 -3.28
C LYS A 32 -12.40 6.98 -2.63
N SER A 33 -13.36 7.50 -3.40
CA SER A 33 -14.68 7.84 -2.84
C SER A 33 -15.52 6.62 -2.46
N ALA A 34 -15.29 5.45 -3.08
CA ALA A 34 -15.93 4.20 -2.65
C ALA A 34 -15.36 3.72 -1.31
N LEU A 35 -14.04 3.89 -1.08
CA LEU A 35 -13.41 3.66 0.23
C LEU A 35 -13.99 4.61 1.27
N THR A 36 -14.02 5.91 1.00
CA THR A 36 -14.62 6.92 1.88
C THR A 36 -16.02 6.52 2.33
N TYR A 37 -16.87 6.11 1.40
CA TYR A 37 -18.23 5.63 1.69
C TYR A 37 -18.24 4.38 2.59
N ARG A 38 -17.45 3.35 2.25
CA ARG A 38 -17.43 2.09 3.01
C ARG A 38 -16.86 2.28 4.40
N LEU A 39 -15.73 2.96 4.52
CA LEU A 39 -15.05 3.23 5.77
C LEU A 39 -15.91 4.07 6.72
N GLN A 40 -16.63 5.08 6.19
CA GLN A 40 -17.59 5.86 6.98
C GLN A 40 -18.66 4.96 7.61
N LYS A 41 -19.21 4.01 6.86
CA LYS A 41 -20.23 3.09 7.34
C LYS A 41 -19.67 2.18 8.44
N GLU A 42 -18.52 1.57 8.20
CA GLU A 42 -17.90 0.59 9.11
C GLU A 42 -17.44 1.21 10.44
N TRP A 43 -16.86 2.42 10.42
CA TRP A 43 -16.50 3.10 11.66
C TRP A 43 -17.72 3.59 12.44
N ARG A 44 -18.82 3.95 11.77
CA ARG A 44 -20.10 4.21 12.45
C ARG A 44 -20.66 2.95 13.11
N GLU A 45 -20.53 1.78 12.48
CA GLU A 45 -20.91 0.48 13.08
C GLU A 45 -20.05 0.15 14.31
N LYS A 46 -18.76 0.50 14.31
CA LYS A 46 -17.89 0.49 15.50
C LYS A 46 -18.22 1.57 16.55
N LYS A 47 -19.29 2.36 16.34
CA LYS A 47 -19.76 3.45 17.21
C LYS A 47 -18.77 4.62 17.36
N TYR A 48 -17.91 4.82 16.37
CA TYR A 48 -17.04 5.99 16.32
C TYR A 48 -17.85 7.18 15.79
N PHE A 49 -17.49 8.39 16.21
CA PHE A 49 -17.93 9.58 15.49
C PHE A 49 -17.15 9.67 14.18
N VAL A 50 -17.83 10.04 13.11
CA VAL A 50 -17.19 10.16 11.79
C VAL A 50 -17.45 11.54 11.23
N VAL A 51 -16.37 12.31 11.12
CA VAL A 51 -16.35 13.63 10.49
C VAL A 51 -15.86 13.43 9.06
N VAL A 52 -16.65 13.83 8.06
CA VAL A 52 -16.25 13.76 6.66
C VAL A 52 -16.08 15.17 6.13
N VAL A 53 -14.93 15.43 5.54
CA VAL A 53 -14.55 16.68 4.91
C VAL A 53 -14.38 16.41 3.41
N ALA A 54 -15.21 17.04 2.61
CA ALA A 54 -15.12 17.02 1.16
C ALA A 54 -15.37 18.44 0.66
N PRO A 55 -14.31 19.20 0.31
CA PRO A 55 -14.46 20.58 -0.12
C PRO A 55 -15.10 20.64 -1.50
N ASP A 56 -15.88 21.70 -1.74
CA ASP A 56 -16.32 22.06 -3.08
C ASP A 56 -15.37 23.13 -3.66
N GLU A 57 -15.36 23.25 -4.99
CA GLU A 57 -14.42 24.11 -5.72
C GLU A 57 -14.44 25.59 -5.24
N GLU A 58 -15.63 26.15 -5.00
CA GLU A 58 -15.82 27.52 -4.52
C GLU A 58 -15.18 27.76 -3.14
N ASP A 59 -15.20 26.75 -2.27
CA ASP A 59 -14.62 26.83 -0.93
C ASP A 59 -13.10 26.96 -1.01
N VAL A 60 -12.48 26.19 -1.91
CA VAL A 60 -11.02 26.16 -2.09
C VAL A 60 -10.53 27.48 -2.67
N PHE A 61 -11.20 28.04 -3.67
CA PHE A 61 -10.88 29.39 -4.18
C PHE A 61 -10.95 30.45 -3.07
N GLY A 62 -11.98 30.37 -2.22
CA GLY A 62 -12.11 31.25 -1.07
C GLY A 62 -10.98 31.10 -0.04
N LEU A 63 -10.54 29.88 0.24
CA LEU A 63 -9.44 29.59 1.15
C LEU A 63 -8.10 30.10 0.59
N ARG A 64 -7.83 29.91 -0.71
CA ARG A 64 -6.63 30.40 -1.41
C ARG A 64 -6.41 31.89 -1.21
N SER A 65 -7.46 32.69 -1.39
CA SER A 65 -7.42 34.15 -1.18
C SER A 65 -6.99 34.56 0.23
N VAL A 66 -7.32 33.76 1.25
CA VAL A 66 -6.96 34.07 2.63
C VAL A 66 -5.60 33.48 2.99
N ALA A 67 -5.28 32.29 2.48
CA ALA A 67 -3.99 31.63 2.68
C ALA A 67 -2.82 32.48 2.15
N SER A 68 -3.00 33.16 1.01
CA SER A 68 -2.00 34.05 0.42
C SER A 68 -1.61 35.24 1.31
N ARG A 69 -2.44 35.58 2.30
CA ARG A 69 -2.15 36.62 3.30
C ARG A 69 -1.15 36.17 4.37
N PHE A 70 -0.97 34.87 4.54
CA PHE A 70 0.00 34.28 5.48
C PHE A 70 1.35 33.95 4.80
N GLY A 71 1.41 33.96 3.47
CA GLY A 71 2.64 33.74 2.74
C GLY A 71 2.41 33.46 1.26
N THR A 72 3.49 33.57 0.49
CA THR A 72 3.53 33.25 -0.94
C THR A 72 4.33 31.98 -1.25
N THR A 73 5.05 31.45 -0.26
CA THR A 73 5.86 30.23 -0.40
C THR A 73 5.14 29.04 0.22
N VAL A 74 5.40 27.83 -0.31
CA VAL A 74 4.83 26.56 0.18
C VAL A 74 5.01 26.43 1.69
N THR A 75 6.21 26.65 2.22
CA THR A 75 6.53 26.50 3.65
C THR A 75 5.69 27.42 4.56
N ARG A 76 5.49 28.69 4.16
CA ARG A 76 4.75 29.67 4.96
C ARG A 76 3.25 29.37 4.95
N VAL A 77 2.70 29.13 3.76
CA VAL A 77 1.29 28.76 3.60
C VAL A 77 0.99 27.48 4.37
N ARG A 78 1.85 26.47 4.25
CA ARG A 78 1.79 25.22 5.02
C ARG A 78 1.75 25.45 6.52
N ALA A 79 2.62 26.29 7.07
CA ALA A 79 2.69 26.53 8.52
C ALA A 79 1.37 27.11 9.07
N ALA A 80 0.79 28.09 8.35
CA ALA A 80 -0.50 28.68 8.71
C ALA A 80 -1.64 27.65 8.59
N ILE A 81 -1.73 26.97 7.45
CA ILE A 81 -2.81 26.01 7.17
C ILE A 81 -2.72 24.80 8.10
N LYS A 82 -1.52 24.29 8.41
CA LYS A 82 -1.31 23.24 9.42
C LYS A 82 -1.96 23.59 10.75
N THR A 83 -1.68 24.79 11.25
CA THR A 83 -2.19 25.25 12.55
C THR A 83 -3.70 25.43 12.52
N ALA A 84 -4.21 26.08 11.47
CA ALA A 84 -5.62 26.37 11.35
C ALA A 84 -6.46 25.11 11.06
N TRP A 85 -5.91 24.15 10.33
CA TRP A 85 -6.56 22.86 10.03
C TRP A 85 -6.74 22.01 11.28
N ARG A 86 -5.73 21.95 12.15
CA ARG A 86 -5.84 21.29 13.47
C ARG A 86 -6.99 21.85 14.29
N PHE A 87 -7.06 23.18 14.38
CA PHE A 87 -8.15 23.87 15.06
C PHE A 87 -9.49 23.51 14.42
N ALA A 88 -9.61 23.65 13.10
CA ALA A 88 -10.85 23.35 12.37
C ALA A 88 -11.36 21.93 12.61
N MET A 89 -10.47 20.92 12.53
CA MET A 89 -10.83 19.54 12.83
C MET A 89 -11.31 19.37 14.27
N ALA A 90 -10.61 19.93 15.25
CA ALA A 90 -11.03 19.85 16.66
C ALA A 90 -12.40 20.51 16.88
N MET A 91 -12.67 21.66 16.24
CA MET A 91 -13.96 22.34 16.32
C MET A 91 -15.09 21.56 15.65
N GLU A 92 -14.85 20.94 14.48
CA GLU A 92 -15.85 20.06 13.84
C GLU A 92 -16.16 18.83 14.70
N ILE A 93 -15.15 18.26 15.34
CA ILE A 93 -15.34 17.16 16.29
C ILE A 93 -16.16 17.64 17.49
N ALA A 94 -15.84 18.79 18.08
CA ALA A 94 -16.60 19.38 19.17
C ALA A 94 -18.06 19.63 18.78
N LEU A 95 -18.34 20.09 17.56
CA LEU A 95 -19.72 20.25 17.05
C LEU A 95 -20.46 18.92 16.94
N GLN A 96 -19.82 17.87 16.42
CA GLN A 96 -20.44 16.54 16.38
C GLN A 96 -20.72 16.02 17.80
N LEU A 97 -19.79 16.20 18.73
CA LEU A 97 -19.98 15.81 20.12
C LEU A 97 -21.09 16.65 20.79
N HIS A 98 -21.22 17.94 20.48
CA HIS A 98 -22.30 18.77 20.99
C HIS A 98 -23.68 18.32 20.48
N SER A 99 -23.75 17.87 19.22
CA SER A 99 -25.00 17.39 18.60
C SER A 99 -25.49 16.06 19.21
N TYR A 100 -24.58 15.26 19.77
CA TYR A 100 -24.93 13.94 20.34
C TYR A 100 -25.30 14.03 21.81
N TYR A 101 -26.49 13.50 22.15
CA TYR A 101 -27.12 13.70 23.46
C TYR A 101 -26.27 13.25 24.66
N LYS A 102 -25.43 12.20 24.53
CA LYS A 102 -24.60 11.70 25.65
C LYS A 102 -23.33 12.53 25.88
N THR A 103 -22.87 13.25 24.88
CA THR A 103 -21.63 14.05 24.91
C THR A 103 -21.93 15.54 25.09
N LYS A 104 -23.15 15.98 24.74
CA LYS A 104 -23.59 17.37 24.81
C LYS A 104 -23.31 18.07 26.13
N LYS A 105 -23.60 17.42 27.26
CA LYS A 105 -23.35 18.00 28.59
C LYS A 105 -21.85 18.29 28.81
N ALA A 106 -20.99 17.32 28.51
CA ALA A 106 -19.55 17.47 28.69
C ALA A 106 -18.97 18.61 27.84
N ILE A 107 -19.53 18.84 26.65
CA ILE A 107 -19.13 19.96 25.80
C ILE A 107 -19.63 21.30 26.35
N ASN A 108 -20.89 21.38 26.79
CA ASN A 108 -21.46 22.60 27.35
C ASN A 108 -20.77 23.05 28.65
N ASP A 109 -20.28 22.09 29.44
CA ASP A 109 -19.55 22.35 30.68
C ASP A 109 -18.10 22.84 30.42
N SER A 110 -17.63 22.80 29.17
CA SER A 110 -16.25 23.15 28.79
C SER A 110 -16.15 24.55 28.19
N ASN A 111 -15.60 25.49 28.96
CA ASN A 111 -15.39 26.88 28.50
C ASN A 111 -14.45 26.97 27.29
N VAL A 112 -13.50 26.03 27.16
CA VAL A 112 -12.54 25.97 26.04
C VAL A 112 -13.23 25.63 24.73
N LEU A 113 -14.32 24.86 24.75
CA LEU A 113 -15.04 24.41 23.55
C LEU A 113 -16.23 25.30 23.19
N LEU A 114 -16.68 26.20 24.06
CA LEU A 114 -17.74 27.17 23.76
C LEU A 114 -17.56 27.98 22.46
N PRO A 115 -16.32 28.34 22.03
CA PRO A 115 -16.10 28.96 20.72
C PRO A 115 -16.66 28.18 19.54
N MET A 116 -16.98 26.88 19.70
CA MET A 116 -17.60 26.06 18.65
C MET A 116 -18.95 26.63 18.18
N LEU A 117 -19.70 27.30 19.06
CA LEU A 117 -20.99 27.90 18.69
C LEU A 117 -20.80 29.08 17.72
N LYS A 118 -19.68 29.81 17.85
CA LYS A 118 -19.29 30.84 16.88
C LYS A 118 -18.77 30.20 15.60
N TRP A 119 -18.01 29.12 15.72
CA TRP A 119 -17.53 28.34 14.58
C TRP A 119 -18.67 27.77 13.72
N GLU A 120 -19.71 27.18 14.33
CA GLU A 120 -20.88 26.66 13.60
C GLU A 120 -21.55 27.73 12.73
N LYS A 121 -21.64 28.96 13.25
CA LYS A 121 -22.28 30.11 12.60
C LYS A 121 -21.42 30.80 11.55
N SER A 122 -20.12 30.49 11.47
CA SER A 122 -19.19 31.23 10.60
C SER A 122 -19.15 30.72 9.16
N GLY A 123 -19.82 29.59 8.86
CA GLY A 123 -19.88 29.02 7.53
C GLY A 123 -20.71 27.74 7.46
N ALA A 124 -21.03 27.32 6.24
CA ALA A 124 -21.84 26.13 5.97
C ALA A 124 -21.05 24.81 6.10
N ASN A 125 -19.74 24.86 5.91
CA ASN A 125 -18.84 23.70 5.93
C ASN A 125 -17.49 24.06 6.59
N ILE A 126 -16.64 23.06 6.84
CA ILE A 126 -15.36 23.25 7.53
C ILE A 126 -14.45 24.28 6.83
N ILE A 127 -14.42 24.31 5.50
CA ILE A 127 -13.53 25.21 4.75
C ILE A 127 -14.01 26.66 4.84
N SER A 128 -15.31 26.90 4.67
CA SER A 128 -15.88 28.24 4.79
C SER A 128 -15.74 28.79 6.23
N ARG A 129 -15.89 27.94 7.25
CA ARG A 129 -15.64 28.27 8.66
C ARG A 129 -14.17 28.55 8.95
N LEU A 130 -13.28 27.74 8.40
CA LEU A 130 -11.82 27.94 8.46
C LEU A 130 -11.44 29.27 7.83
N ARG A 131 -11.95 29.56 6.63
CA ARG A 131 -11.74 30.83 5.91
C ARG A 131 -12.18 32.02 6.75
N ALA A 132 -13.37 31.97 7.34
CA ALA A 132 -13.88 33.03 8.20
C ALA A 132 -13.00 33.23 9.45
N THR A 133 -12.53 32.13 10.03
CA THR A 133 -11.65 32.14 11.20
C THR A 133 -10.29 32.73 10.89
N LEU A 134 -9.65 32.29 9.80
CA LEU A 134 -8.39 32.85 9.32
C LEU A 134 -8.49 34.36 9.05
N ARG A 135 -9.58 34.83 8.42
CA ARG A 135 -9.83 36.26 8.22
C ARG A 135 -9.94 37.04 9.53
N ALA A 136 -10.63 36.47 10.52
CA ALA A 136 -10.78 37.11 11.83
C ALA A 136 -9.46 37.15 12.62
N CYS A 137 -8.54 36.23 12.34
CA CYS A 137 -7.22 36.19 12.96
C CYS A 137 -6.21 37.15 12.32
N LEU A 138 -6.46 37.71 11.14
CA LEU A 138 -5.55 38.65 10.48
C LEU A 138 -5.76 40.08 11.01
N GLN A 139 -4.69 40.76 11.45
CA GLN A 139 -4.76 42.16 11.87
C GLN A 139 -4.32 43.13 10.75
N PRO A 140 -4.86 44.36 10.68
CA PRO A 140 -4.42 45.37 9.73
C PRO A 140 -2.95 45.77 9.98
N GLY A 141 -2.12 45.73 8.93
CA GLY A 141 -0.71 46.14 9.00
C GLY A 141 0.23 45.07 9.59
N GLU A 142 -0.28 43.91 9.96
CA GLU A 142 0.51 42.77 10.45
C GLU A 142 1.39 42.17 9.35
N SER A 143 2.63 41.82 9.69
CA SER A 143 3.54 41.13 8.77
C SER A 143 3.10 39.67 8.56
N MET A 144 3.52 39.05 7.47
CA MET A 144 3.19 37.63 7.22
C MET A 144 3.80 36.70 8.29
N ASP A 145 5.00 37.01 8.77
CA ASP A 145 5.68 36.18 9.77
C ASP A 145 4.99 36.28 11.14
N ASP A 146 4.57 37.49 11.54
CA ASP A 146 3.78 37.70 12.77
C ASP A 146 2.42 37.01 12.66
N ALA A 147 1.74 37.12 11.51
CA ALA A 147 0.45 36.49 11.28
C ALA A 147 0.52 34.96 11.43
N VAL A 148 1.60 34.32 10.95
CA VAL A 148 1.82 32.87 11.11
C VAL A 148 2.13 32.52 12.57
N SER A 149 3.03 33.27 13.21
CA SER A 149 3.47 33.02 14.58
C SER A 149 2.32 33.15 15.59
N GLU A 150 1.54 34.22 15.48
CA GLU A 150 0.45 34.53 16.40
C GLU A 150 -0.79 33.65 16.19
N LEU A 151 -0.93 33.02 15.03
CA LEU A 151 -2.10 32.21 14.70
C LEU A 151 -2.37 31.09 15.72
N ALA A 152 -1.32 30.39 16.16
CA ALA A 152 -1.44 29.32 17.14
C ALA A 152 -1.90 29.83 18.51
N SER A 153 -1.39 31.00 18.92
CA SER A 153 -1.75 31.68 20.17
C SER A 153 -3.21 32.17 20.14
N ARG A 154 -3.61 32.83 19.05
CA ARG A 154 -4.96 33.38 18.87
C ARG A 154 -6.06 32.31 18.84
N LEU A 155 -5.74 31.12 18.33
CA LEU A 155 -6.68 30.00 18.23
C LEU A 155 -6.65 29.06 19.44
N ASP A 156 -5.66 29.21 20.33
CA ASP A 156 -5.40 28.31 21.46
C ASP A 156 -5.52 26.81 21.08
N VAL A 157 -4.89 26.45 19.95
CA VAL A 157 -5.11 25.16 19.27
C VAL A 157 -4.83 23.98 20.19
N ASN A 158 -3.80 24.08 21.03
CA ASN A 158 -3.41 22.98 21.90
C ASN A 158 -4.45 22.76 23.01
N ALA A 159 -4.96 23.82 23.66
CA ALA A 159 -5.99 23.67 24.68
C ALA A 159 -7.26 23.05 24.10
N VAL A 160 -7.70 23.51 22.92
CA VAL A 160 -8.88 22.98 22.23
C VAL A 160 -8.70 21.49 21.90
N VAL A 161 -7.57 21.11 21.28
CA VAL A 161 -7.29 19.72 20.91
C VAL A 161 -7.24 18.81 22.13
N THR A 162 -6.53 19.23 23.18
CA THR A 162 -6.43 18.45 24.43
C THR A 162 -7.79 18.29 25.12
N GLU A 163 -8.62 19.33 25.13
CA GLU A 163 -9.95 19.25 25.73
C GLU A 163 -10.89 18.33 24.94
N VAL A 164 -10.86 18.38 23.60
CA VAL A 164 -11.63 17.45 22.76
C VAL A 164 -11.21 16.00 23.01
N ASP A 165 -9.91 15.71 23.00
CA ASP A 165 -9.40 14.36 23.28
C ASP A 165 -9.74 13.91 24.72
N GLY A 166 -9.67 14.82 25.69
CA GLY A 166 -10.08 14.56 27.08
C GLY A 166 -11.57 14.26 27.24
N VAL A 167 -12.46 14.92 26.48
CA VAL A 167 -13.89 14.58 26.44
C VAL A 167 -14.09 13.19 25.84
N LEU A 168 -13.38 12.86 24.75
CA LEU A 168 -13.45 11.55 24.10
C LEU A 168 -12.98 10.43 25.03
N ALA A 169 -11.84 10.61 25.71
CA ALA A 169 -11.29 9.67 26.68
C ALA A 169 -12.26 9.43 27.84
N ARG A 170 -12.78 10.49 28.48
CA ARG A 170 -13.74 10.39 29.59
C ARG A 170 -15.01 9.62 29.22
N LEU A 171 -15.45 9.74 27.97
CA LEU A 171 -16.68 9.11 27.49
C LEU A 171 -16.42 7.78 26.77
N ASN A 172 -15.16 7.33 26.72
CA ASN A 172 -14.70 6.15 25.99
C ASN A 172 -15.20 6.14 24.53
N ARG A 173 -14.95 7.25 23.83
CA ARG A 173 -15.35 7.47 22.44
C ARG A 173 -14.14 7.69 21.58
N LYS A 174 -14.27 7.34 20.30
CA LYS A 174 -13.26 7.57 19.27
C LYS A 174 -13.87 8.32 18.10
N VAL A 175 -13.01 9.04 17.40
CA VAL A 175 -13.38 9.84 16.25
C VAL A 175 -12.50 9.46 15.07
N MET A 176 -13.12 9.41 13.90
CA MET A 176 -12.43 9.29 12.63
C MET A 176 -12.75 10.49 11.76
N VAL A 177 -11.71 11.17 11.29
CA VAL A 177 -11.80 12.27 10.33
C VAL A 177 -11.42 11.73 8.96
N ILE A 178 -12.33 11.83 7.99
CA ILE A 178 -12.06 11.44 6.60
C ILE A 178 -12.04 12.68 5.75
N VAL A 179 -10.93 12.91 5.03
CA VAL A 179 -10.79 14.03 4.10
C VAL A 179 -10.70 13.47 2.68
N ASP A 180 -11.67 13.76 1.82
CA ASP A 180 -11.68 13.37 0.40
C ASP A 180 -11.84 14.61 -0.48
N ARG A 181 -11.65 14.47 -1.80
CA ARG A 181 -11.85 15.54 -2.79
C ARG A 181 -10.98 16.79 -2.58
N LEU A 182 -9.79 16.65 -2.00
CA LEU A 182 -8.80 17.76 -1.89
C LEU A 182 -8.29 18.26 -3.25
N ASP A 183 -8.69 17.58 -4.31
CA ASP A 183 -8.39 17.91 -5.70
C ASP A 183 -9.38 18.86 -6.39
N GLU A 184 -10.50 19.20 -5.75
CA GLU A 184 -11.44 20.20 -6.24
C GLU A 184 -10.87 21.61 -6.03
N GLY A 185 -10.85 22.46 -7.06
CA GLY A 185 -10.27 23.81 -6.98
C GLY A 185 -8.76 23.87 -6.67
N TYR A 186 -8.04 22.74 -6.81
CA TYR A 186 -6.59 22.69 -6.65
C TYR A 186 -5.87 23.27 -7.87
N GLU A 187 -4.88 24.11 -7.61
CA GLU A 187 -3.90 24.59 -8.60
C GLU A 187 -2.50 24.22 -8.13
N SER A 188 -1.61 23.91 -9.08
CA SER A 188 -0.25 23.45 -8.80
C SER A 188 0.75 24.58 -8.51
N ASP A 189 0.27 25.67 -7.94
CA ASP A 189 1.09 26.82 -7.51
C ASP A 189 1.51 26.67 -6.03
N ASP A 190 2.43 27.53 -5.58
CA ASP A 190 2.98 27.48 -4.22
C ASP A 190 1.89 27.56 -3.13
N ILE A 191 0.82 28.32 -3.39
CA ILE A 191 -0.31 28.46 -2.47
C ILE A 191 -1.11 27.16 -2.42
N GLY A 192 -1.47 26.59 -3.57
CA GLY A 192 -2.25 25.35 -3.64
C GLY A 192 -1.50 24.17 -3.03
N ILE A 193 -0.20 24.04 -3.35
CA ILE A 193 0.68 23.03 -2.76
C ILE A 193 0.77 23.25 -1.24
N GLY A 194 1.03 24.48 -0.78
CA GLY A 194 1.11 24.80 0.64
C GLY A 194 -0.18 24.54 1.43
N ILE A 195 -1.36 24.75 0.82
CA ILE A 195 -2.64 24.42 1.46
C ILE A 195 -2.78 22.92 1.68
N VAL A 196 -2.60 22.12 0.62
CA VAL A 196 -2.76 20.66 0.74
C VAL A 196 -1.68 20.08 1.67
N ASP A 197 -0.44 20.55 1.57
CA ASP A 197 0.64 20.11 2.46
C ASP A 197 0.34 20.49 3.93
N GLY A 198 -0.16 21.70 4.17
CA GLY A 198 -0.64 22.13 5.49
C GLY A 198 -1.75 21.24 6.05
N ILE A 199 -2.70 20.80 5.20
CA ILE A 199 -3.78 19.88 5.58
C ILE A 199 -3.21 18.51 5.99
N ILE A 200 -2.25 17.96 5.24
CA ILE A 200 -1.58 16.68 5.56
C ILE A 200 -0.89 16.78 6.91
N TYR A 201 -0.02 17.76 7.09
CA TYR A 201 0.73 17.96 8.35
C TYR A 201 -0.17 18.32 9.53
N GLY A 202 -1.29 19.02 9.28
CA GLY A 202 -2.27 19.33 10.32
C GLY A 202 -3.02 18.09 10.78
N ALA A 203 -3.39 17.20 9.86
CA ALA A 203 -4.03 15.94 10.18
C ALA A 203 -3.07 14.95 10.86
N ASP A 204 -1.80 14.96 10.47
CA ASP A 204 -0.75 14.18 11.10
C ASP A 204 -0.50 14.61 12.54
N ASP A 205 -0.30 15.91 12.75
CA ASP A 205 -0.03 16.47 14.06
C ASP A 205 -1.22 16.30 15.02
N LEU A 206 -2.48 16.33 14.52
CA LEU A 206 -3.66 16.01 15.33
C LEU A 206 -3.65 14.54 15.77
N ARG A 207 -3.42 13.61 14.84
CA ARG A 207 -3.40 12.17 15.11
C ARG A 207 -2.29 11.80 16.10
N ASN A 208 -1.09 12.36 15.93
CA ASN A 208 0.06 12.02 16.77
C ASN A 208 -0.03 12.62 18.19
N LYS A 209 -0.83 13.67 18.39
CA LYS A 209 -1.01 14.35 19.69
C LYS A 209 -2.24 13.88 20.47
N THR A 210 -3.02 12.95 19.91
CA THR A 210 -4.27 12.49 20.53
C THR A 210 -4.37 10.98 20.44
N GLU A 211 -5.02 10.35 21.41
CA GLU A 211 -5.18 8.89 21.41
C GLU A 211 -6.52 8.45 20.79
N ASN A 212 -7.52 9.34 20.80
CA ASN A 212 -8.90 9.00 20.42
C ASN A 212 -9.33 9.58 19.07
N ILE A 213 -8.47 10.36 18.41
CA ILE A 213 -8.76 10.96 17.10
C ILE A 213 -7.84 10.36 16.05
N LYS A 214 -8.45 9.77 15.03
CA LYS A 214 -7.77 9.26 13.85
C LYS A 214 -8.19 10.06 12.63
N SER A 215 -7.34 10.06 11.61
CA SER A 215 -7.62 10.73 10.34
C SER A 215 -7.22 9.84 9.17
N VAL A 216 -7.90 9.98 8.04
CA VAL A 216 -7.52 9.41 6.74
C VAL A 216 -7.78 10.46 5.66
N LEU A 217 -6.80 10.69 4.80
CA LEU A 217 -6.82 11.70 3.74
C LEU A 217 -6.67 11.02 2.39
N PHE A 218 -7.50 11.39 1.44
CA PHE A 218 -7.48 10.90 0.08
C PHE A 218 -6.92 11.97 -0.85
N LEU A 219 -5.84 11.64 -1.55
CA LEU A 219 -5.14 12.53 -2.48
C LEU A 219 -5.11 11.94 -3.88
N ARG A 220 -5.16 12.82 -4.87
CA ARG A 220 -4.78 12.47 -6.24
C ARG A 220 -3.26 12.38 -6.34
N ASP A 221 -2.82 11.47 -7.21
CA ASP A 221 -1.43 11.14 -7.41
C ASP A 221 -0.58 12.31 -7.97
N ASN A 222 -1.16 13.15 -8.84
CA ASN A 222 -0.50 14.35 -9.33
C ASN A 222 -0.28 15.42 -8.24
N ILE A 223 -1.25 15.60 -7.34
CA ILE A 223 -1.14 16.52 -6.19
C ILE A 223 -0.06 16.02 -5.24
N PHE A 224 -0.06 14.72 -4.97
CA PHE A 224 0.96 14.07 -4.16
C PHE A 224 2.37 14.30 -4.70
N ARG A 225 2.57 14.15 -6.02
CA ARG A 225 3.86 14.45 -6.67
C ARG A 225 4.29 15.91 -6.51
N ALA A 226 3.36 16.85 -6.70
CA ALA A 226 3.67 18.27 -6.57
C ALA A 226 4.19 18.59 -5.15
N ILE A 227 3.58 17.98 -4.13
CA ILE A 227 4.03 18.09 -2.73
C ILE A 227 5.39 17.43 -2.54
N GLN A 228 5.61 16.22 -3.07
CA GLN A 228 6.88 15.51 -2.97
C GLN A 228 8.07 16.31 -3.55
N VAL A 229 7.84 17.08 -4.62
CA VAL A 229 8.88 17.93 -5.24
C VAL A 229 9.10 19.21 -4.42
N ALA A 230 8.04 19.80 -3.87
CA ALA A 230 8.10 21.08 -3.19
C ALA A 230 8.52 20.98 -1.70
N ASP A 231 8.17 19.89 -1.01
CA ASP A 231 8.45 19.68 0.41
C ASP A 231 9.78 18.96 0.63
N GLN A 232 10.75 19.69 1.18
CA GLN A 232 12.09 19.16 1.49
C GLN A 232 12.07 18.09 2.59
N ASP A 233 11.06 18.09 3.47
CA ASP A 233 10.95 17.14 4.59
C ASP A 233 10.00 15.96 4.28
N PHE A 234 9.51 15.87 3.04
CA PHE A 234 8.51 14.91 2.61
C PHE A 234 8.83 13.46 3.01
N THR A 235 10.05 13.01 2.69
CA THR A 235 10.53 11.64 2.97
C THR A 235 10.53 11.30 4.46
N ARG A 236 10.80 12.29 5.31
CA ARG A 236 10.88 12.07 6.76
C ARG A 236 9.50 12.00 7.41
N ASN A 237 8.56 12.83 6.96
CA ASN A 237 7.32 13.08 7.68
C ASN A 237 6.09 12.45 7.03
N VAL A 238 6.07 12.30 5.71
CA VAL A 238 4.87 11.90 4.96
C VAL A 238 5.04 10.53 4.33
N GLU A 239 6.19 10.25 3.70
CA GLU A 239 6.39 9.05 2.87
C GLU A 239 6.08 7.73 3.60
N GLY A 240 6.48 7.59 4.86
CA GLY A 240 6.23 6.39 5.67
C GLY A 240 4.76 6.12 6.01
N SER A 241 3.89 7.13 5.85
CA SER A 241 2.47 7.09 6.20
C SER A 241 1.54 7.03 4.98
N VAL A 242 2.10 6.76 3.80
CA VAL A 242 1.35 6.72 2.55
C VAL A 242 0.90 5.30 2.22
N LEU A 243 -0.38 5.15 1.87
CA LEU A 243 -0.91 4.00 1.16
C LEU A 243 -1.25 4.40 -0.28
N ARG A 244 -0.52 3.89 -1.25
CA ARG A 244 -0.89 4.01 -2.65
C ARG A 244 -1.88 2.91 -2.99
N LEU A 245 -3.05 3.28 -3.52
CA LEU A 245 -4.08 2.33 -3.91
C LEU A 245 -3.63 1.54 -5.14
N HIS A 246 -3.71 0.22 -5.03
CA HIS A 246 -3.40 -0.72 -6.08
C HIS A 246 -4.57 -1.69 -6.29
N TRP A 247 -4.73 -2.13 -7.54
CA TRP A 247 -5.71 -3.12 -7.93
C TRP A 247 -5.03 -4.17 -8.79
N ASP A 248 -5.00 -5.40 -8.31
CA ASP A 248 -4.51 -6.50 -9.14
C ASP A 248 -5.63 -7.07 -10.04
N THR A 249 -5.22 -7.88 -11.04
CA THR A 249 -6.14 -8.52 -11.99
C THR A 249 -7.21 -9.39 -11.29
N GLN A 250 -6.85 -10.10 -10.23
CA GLN A 250 -7.78 -10.95 -9.48
C GLN A 250 -8.75 -10.12 -8.66
N GLU A 251 -8.27 -9.07 -7.98
CA GLU A 251 -9.10 -8.15 -7.21
C GLU A 251 -10.15 -7.45 -8.09
N LEU A 252 -9.75 -7.01 -9.29
CA LEU A 252 -10.68 -6.45 -10.28
C LEU A 252 -11.69 -7.50 -10.77
N PHE A 253 -11.26 -8.74 -10.98
CA PHE A 253 -12.15 -9.85 -11.35
C PHE A 253 -13.20 -10.11 -10.28
N TYR A 254 -12.78 -10.20 -9.02
CA TYR A 254 -13.68 -10.42 -7.89
C TYR A 254 -14.63 -9.23 -7.67
N LEU A 255 -14.14 -7.99 -7.85
CA LEU A 255 -14.97 -6.80 -7.82
C LEU A 255 -16.08 -6.86 -8.88
N VAL A 256 -15.74 -7.25 -10.11
CA VAL A 256 -16.70 -7.38 -11.20
C VAL A 256 -17.69 -8.49 -10.90
N CYS A 257 -17.23 -9.69 -10.53
CA CYS A 257 -18.09 -10.82 -10.21
C CYS A 257 -19.06 -10.51 -9.06
N LYS A 258 -18.61 -9.81 -8.00
CA LYS A 258 -19.50 -9.39 -6.91
C LYS A 258 -20.60 -8.43 -7.40
N ARG A 259 -20.25 -7.49 -8.29
CA ARG A 259 -21.21 -6.56 -8.89
C ARG A 259 -22.19 -7.26 -9.84
N LEU A 260 -21.72 -8.21 -10.63
CA LEU A 260 -22.55 -9.00 -11.54
C LEU A 260 -23.61 -9.79 -10.78
N ARG A 261 -23.24 -10.48 -9.68
CA ARG A 261 -24.22 -11.18 -8.82
C ARG A 261 -25.34 -10.26 -8.36
N ALA A 262 -24.99 -9.08 -7.86
CA ALA A 262 -25.98 -8.13 -7.38
C ALA A 262 -26.81 -7.49 -8.51
N ALA A 263 -26.19 -7.14 -9.64
CA ALA A 263 -26.86 -6.49 -10.77
C ALA A 263 -27.82 -7.43 -11.52
N PHE A 264 -27.50 -8.72 -11.59
CA PHE A 264 -28.29 -9.74 -12.31
C PHE A 264 -29.06 -10.68 -11.37
N GLY A 265 -28.96 -10.52 -10.05
CA GLY A 265 -29.62 -11.40 -9.07
C GLY A 265 -29.13 -12.85 -9.11
N LEU A 266 -27.86 -13.07 -9.48
CA LEU A 266 -27.28 -14.40 -9.67
C LEU A 266 -26.66 -14.93 -8.37
N THR A 267 -26.83 -16.23 -8.12
CA THR A 267 -26.35 -16.93 -6.91
C THR A 267 -25.17 -17.87 -7.17
N ILE A 268 -24.59 -17.82 -8.37
CA ILE A 268 -23.46 -18.69 -8.75
C ILE A 268 -22.25 -18.39 -7.86
N GLU A 269 -21.80 -19.38 -7.07
CA GLU A 269 -20.71 -19.22 -6.11
C GLU A 269 -19.35 -19.04 -6.79
N SER A 270 -19.04 -19.86 -7.81
CA SER A 270 -17.76 -19.76 -8.52
C SER A 270 -17.72 -18.54 -9.45
N ASP A 271 -16.76 -17.63 -9.22
CA ASP A 271 -16.58 -16.43 -10.05
C ASP A 271 -16.32 -16.76 -11.53
N ILE A 272 -15.56 -17.81 -11.81
CA ILE A 272 -15.28 -18.24 -13.19
C ILE A 272 -16.56 -18.77 -13.87
N LYS A 273 -17.35 -19.59 -13.16
CA LYS A 273 -18.62 -20.09 -13.71
C LYS A 273 -19.62 -18.94 -13.91
N LEU A 274 -19.66 -17.98 -12.99
CA LEU A 274 -20.48 -16.79 -13.11
C LEU A 274 -20.10 -16.00 -14.36
N TRP A 275 -18.81 -15.70 -14.52
CA TRP A 275 -18.30 -14.98 -15.70
C TRP A 275 -18.67 -15.71 -16.99
N ASN A 276 -18.37 -17.01 -17.09
CA ASN A 276 -18.68 -17.81 -18.27
C ASN A 276 -20.20 -17.92 -18.55
N SER A 277 -21.04 -17.81 -17.53
CA SER A 277 -22.50 -17.86 -17.72
C SER A 277 -23.09 -16.61 -18.39
N ILE A 278 -22.33 -15.51 -18.39
CA ILE A 278 -22.77 -14.22 -18.93
C ILE A 278 -21.88 -13.74 -20.10
N THR A 279 -20.89 -14.54 -20.51
CA THR A 279 -20.00 -14.24 -21.63
C THR A 279 -19.95 -15.38 -22.64
N SER A 280 -19.61 -15.06 -23.89
CA SER A 280 -19.40 -16.06 -24.94
C SER A 280 -18.09 -16.82 -24.75
N ASN A 281 -17.93 -17.94 -25.46
CA ASN A 281 -16.79 -18.85 -25.32
C ASN A 281 -15.43 -18.14 -25.50
N GLU A 282 -15.36 -17.16 -26.40
CA GLU A 282 -14.15 -16.37 -26.67
C GLU A 282 -13.71 -15.52 -25.46
N LEU A 283 -14.68 -15.13 -24.62
CA LEU A 283 -14.46 -14.33 -23.43
C LEU A 283 -14.46 -15.18 -22.14
N HIS A 284 -14.48 -16.51 -22.23
CA HIS A 284 -14.49 -17.37 -21.05
C HIS A 284 -13.17 -17.32 -20.27
N GLY A 285 -13.29 -17.62 -18.97
CA GLY A 285 -12.17 -17.74 -18.06
C GLY A 285 -11.48 -16.41 -17.75
N ARG A 286 -10.31 -16.53 -17.10
CA ARG A 286 -9.51 -15.37 -16.71
C ARG A 286 -8.83 -14.70 -17.91
N GLU A 287 -8.51 -15.46 -18.96
CA GLU A 287 -7.93 -14.91 -20.18
C GLU A 287 -8.94 -14.00 -20.90
N GLY A 288 -10.20 -14.43 -21.07
CA GLY A 288 -11.23 -13.57 -21.65
C GLY A 288 -11.52 -12.32 -20.82
N PHE A 289 -11.43 -12.41 -19.49
CA PHE A 289 -11.50 -11.23 -18.63
C PHE A 289 -10.30 -10.28 -18.80
N ARG A 290 -9.08 -10.80 -19.02
CA ARG A 290 -7.90 -9.97 -19.31
C ARG A 290 -8.07 -9.14 -20.58
N VAL A 291 -8.73 -9.67 -21.60
CA VAL A 291 -9.09 -8.89 -22.81
C VAL A 291 -9.87 -7.64 -22.43
N CYS A 292 -10.82 -7.74 -21.48
CA CYS A 292 -11.56 -6.59 -20.98
C CYS A 292 -10.67 -5.61 -20.21
N LEU A 293 -9.73 -6.12 -19.40
CA LEU A 293 -8.82 -5.29 -18.60
C LEU A 293 -7.89 -4.44 -19.47
N ASN A 294 -7.33 -5.00 -20.54
CA ASN A 294 -6.37 -4.32 -21.41
C ASN A 294 -6.97 -3.10 -22.13
N LEU A 295 -8.30 -3.08 -22.28
CA LEU A 295 -9.06 -1.96 -22.83
C LEU A 295 -9.31 -0.85 -21.80
N THR A 296 -8.74 -0.98 -20.60
CA THR A 296 -8.87 -0.05 -19.47
C THR A 296 -7.50 0.28 -18.88
N LEU A 297 -7.43 1.25 -17.97
CA LEU A 297 -6.21 1.57 -17.22
C LEU A 297 -6.12 0.77 -15.90
N TYR A 298 -6.68 -0.44 -15.86
CA TYR A 298 -6.71 -1.30 -14.66
C TYR A 298 -7.34 -0.60 -13.44
N ARG A 299 -8.36 0.24 -13.68
CA ARG A 299 -9.11 0.94 -12.63
C ARG A 299 -10.53 0.39 -12.54
N PRO A 300 -11.07 0.22 -11.31
CA PRO A 300 -12.45 -0.24 -11.13
C PRO A 300 -13.47 0.58 -11.93
N ARG A 301 -13.36 1.92 -11.91
CA ARG A 301 -14.30 2.79 -12.62
C ARG A 301 -14.29 2.54 -14.13
N ASP A 302 -13.11 2.37 -14.72
CA ASP A 302 -12.95 2.24 -16.17
C ASP A 302 -13.48 0.90 -16.63
N LEU A 303 -13.15 -0.16 -15.91
CA LEU A 303 -13.67 -1.51 -16.14
C LEU A 303 -15.18 -1.61 -15.97
N ILE A 304 -15.74 -1.01 -14.91
CA ILE A 304 -17.18 -0.96 -14.70
C ILE A 304 -17.86 -0.19 -15.84
N SER A 305 -17.27 0.92 -16.29
CA SER A 305 -17.83 1.74 -17.38
C SER A 305 -17.85 0.99 -18.71
N LEU A 306 -16.76 0.27 -19.02
CA LEU A 306 -16.64 -0.60 -20.18
C LEU A 306 -17.71 -1.69 -20.14
N LEU A 307 -17.76 -2.48 -19.07
CA LEU A 307 -18.69 -3.60 -18.97
C LEU A 307 -20.16 -3.14 -18.95
N ASN A 308 -20.50 -2.05 -18.26
CA ASN A 308 -21.86 -1.54 -18.24
C ASN A 308 -22.34 -1.16 -19.65
N THR A 309 -21.49 -0.50 -20.43
CA THR A 309 -21.81 -0.09 -21.80
C THR A 309 -21.89 -1.31 -22.72
N ALA A 310 -20.99 -2.28 -22.56
CA ALA A 310 -21.01 -3.52 -23.32
C ALA A 310 -22.27 -4.36 -23.03
N PHE A 311 -22.65 -4.55 -21.76
CA PHE A 311 -23.91 -5.21 -21.38
C PHE A 311 -25.15 -4.43 -21.84
N HIS A 312 -25.08 -3.10 -21.92
CA HIS A 312 -26.15 -2.29 -22.49
C HIS A 312 -26.32 -2.55 -23.98
N ASN A 313 -25.23 -2.68 -24.74
CA ASN A 313 -25.25 -3.03 -26.16
C ASN A 313 -25.81 -4.45 -26.38
N ALA A 314 -25.39 -5.42 -25.58
CA ALA A 314 -25.93 -6.78 -25.62
C ALA A 314 -27.46 -6.77 -25.41
N ARG A 315 -27.94 -6.04 -24.38
CA ARG A 315 -29.38 -5.93 -24.08
C ARG A 315 -30.17 -5.22 -25.17
N LYS A 316 -29.60 -4.25 -25.89
CA LYS A 316 -30.27 -3.61 -27.05
C LYS A 316 -30.56 -4.60 -28.17
N GLN A 317 -29.83 -5.70 -28.22
CA GLN A 317 -30.00 -6.80 -29.18
C GLN A 317 -30.73 -7.99 -28.54
N ASP A 318 -31.43 -7.79 -27.41
CA ASP A 318 -32.11 -8.82 -26.63
C ASP A 318 -31.21 -10.01 -26.21
N ARG A 319 -29.89 -9.78 -26.11
CA ARG A 319 -28.91 -10.76 -25.64
C ARG A 319 -28.60 -10.58 -24.16
N HIS A 320 -28.54 -11.70 -23.45
CA HIS A 320 -28.12 -11.76 -22.03
C HIS A 320 -26.66 -12.19 -21.85
N VAL A 321 -25.98 -12.53 -22.95
CA VAL A 321 -24.59 -12.95 -23.00
C VAL A 321 -23.79 -11.89 -23.74
N LEU A 322 -22.67 -11.48 -23.14
CA LEU A 322 -21.70 -10.55 -23.70
C LEU A 322 -20.82 -11.26 -24.74
N ILE A 323 -20.71 -10.67 -25.93
CA ILE A 323 -19.86 -11.17 -27.03
C ILE A 323 -18.74 -10.15 -27.34
N PRO A 324 -17.67 -10.54 -28.06
CA PRO A 324 -16.56 -9.63 -28.40
C PRO A 324 -16.99 -8.34 -29.11
N GLU A 325 -18.02 -8.38 -29.96
CA GLU A 325 -18.52 -7.23 -30.70
C GLU A 325 -19.11 -6.14 -29.79
N ASP A 326 -19.81 -6.53 -28.71
CA ASP A 326 -20.36 -5.58 -27.74
C ASP A 326 -19.23 -4.90 -26.95
N LEU A 327 -18.20 -5.68 -26.62
CA LEU A 327 -17.00 -5.19 -25.93
C LEU A 327 -16.24 -4.21 -26.82
N GLN A 328 -16.03 -4.54 -28.09
CA GLN A 328 -15.33 -3.68 -29.04
C GLN A 328 -16.08 -2.37 -29.27
N ALA A 329 -17.40 -2.43 -29.47
CA ALA A 329 -18.23 -1.23 -29.61
C ALA A 329 -18.16 -0.34 -28.35
N SER A 330 -18.14 -0.95 -27.16
CA SER A 330 -17.93 -0.22 -25.93
C SER A 330 -16.51 0.38 -25.83
N ALA A 331 -15.49 -0.36 -26.26
CA ALA A 331 -14.11 0.05 -26.19
C ALA A 331 -13.82 1.27 -27.07
N THR A 332 -14.44 1.38 -28.25
CA THR A 332 -14.31 2.57 -29.11
C THR A 332 -14.77 3.84 -28.40
N HIS A 333 -15.94 3.78 -27.74
CA HIS A 333 -16.48 4.92 -27.00
C HIS A 333 -15.63 5.26 -25.77
N ILE A 334 -15.27 4.25 -24.97
CA ILE A 334 -14.47 4.44 -23.74
C ILE A 334 -13.08 4.96 -24.07
N SER A 335 -12.43 4.44 -25.11
CA SER A 335 -11.10 4.87 -25.56
C SER A 335 -11.07 6.36 -25.89
N SER A 336 -12.08 6.85 -26.61
CA SER A 336 -12.20 8.29 -26.96
C SER A 336 -12.29 9.16 -25.70
N ILE A 337 -13.14 8.77 -24.74
CA ILE A 337 -13.27 9.47 -23.46
C ILE A 337 -11.96 9.45 -22.68
N ARG A 338 -11.27 8.30 -22.62
CA ARG A 338 -9.99 8.18 -21.89
C ARG A 338 -8.90 9.04 -22.51
N TYR A 339 -8.83 9.07 -23.83
CA TYR A 339 -7.86 9.90 -24.54
C TYR A 339 -8.12 11.40 -24.32
N ASP A 340 -9.39 11.82 -24.36
CA ASP A 340 -9.76 13.20 -24.02
C ASP A 340 -9.45 13.55 -22.55
N ASP A 341 -9.70 12.62 -21.62
CA ASP A 341 -9.36 12.79 -20.20
C ASP A 341 -7.84 12.93 -20.01
N LEU A 342 -7.03 12.10 -20.69
CA LEU A 342 -5.57 12.21 -20.68
C LEU A 342 -5.12 13.58 -21.19
N ARG A 343 -5.65 14.03 -22.34
CA ARG A 343 -5.31 15.34 -22.90
C ARG A 343 -5.67 16.47 -21.94
N LYS A 344 -6.86 16.43 -21.34
CA LYS A 344 -7.27 17.45 -20.34
C LYS A 344 -6.39 17.43 -19.10
N GLU A 345 -6.10 16.25 -18.55
CA GLU A 345 -5.30 16.08 -17.33
C GLU A 345 -3.87 16.64 -17.49
N TYR A 346 -3.28 16.49 -18.68
CA TYR A 346 -1.89 16.87 -18.91
C TYR A 346 -1.70 18.13 -19.76
N SER A 347 -2.73 18.69 -20.39
CA SER A 347 -2.62 19.88 -21.25
C SER A 347 -1.96 21.10 -20.59
N SER A 348 -2.18 21.29 -19.28
CA SER A 348 -1.59 22.39 -18.52
C SER A 348 -0.11 22.18 -18.17
N VAL A 349 0.32 20.92 -18.08
CA VAL A 349 1.70 20.54 -17.72
C VAL A 349 2.53 20.24 -18.97
N PHE A 350 1.90 19.74 -20.02
CA PHE A 350 2.47 19.39 -21.31
C PHE A 350 1.62 20.02 -22.44
N PRO A 351 1.94 21.27 -22.81
CA PRO A 351 1.38 21.92 -24.00
C PRO A 351 1.68 21.09 -25.26
N GLY A 352 0.65 20.74 -26.03
CA GLY A 352 0.81 19.92 -27.25
C GLY A 352 0.77 18.40 -27.05
N ILE A 353 0.31 17.94 -25.89
CA ILE A 353 0.18 16.49 -25.60
C ILE A 353 -0.66 15.74 -26.67
N GLY A 354 -1.64 16.40 -27.29
CA GLY A 354 -2.47 15.78 -28.33
C GLY A 354 -1.69 15.50 -29.61
N GLU A 355 -0.87 16.46 -30.04
CA GLU A 355 -0.02 16.42 -31.21
C GLU A 355 1.06 15.35 -31.05
N VAL A 356 1.75 15.36 -29.91
CA VAL A 356 2.79 14.39 -29.55
C VAL A 356 2.23 12.96 -29.49
N THR A 357 1.10 12.74 -28.81
CA THR A 357 0.50 11.40 -28.71
C THR A 357 -0.04 10.90 -30.04
N LYS A 358 -0.54 11.77 -30.91
CA LYS A 358 -0.93 11.41 -32.29
C LYS A 358 0.27 11.03 -33.15
N ALA A 359 1.35 11.80 -33.09
CA ALA A 359 2.57 11.52 -33.86
C ALA A 359 3.13 10.14 -33.50
N VAL A 360 3.19 9.80 -32.21
CA VAL A 360 3.57 8.45 -31.77
C VAL A 360 2.54 7.41 -32.18
N GLY A 361 1.24 7.71 -32.04
CA GLY A 361 0.16 6.76 -32.39
C GLY A 361 0.13 6.36 -33.86
N VAL A 362 0.56 7.22 -34.78
CA VAL A 362 0.65 6.92 -36.22
C VAL A 362 1.64 5.79 -36.52
N MET A 363 2.65 5.59 -35.66
CA MET A 363 3.63 4.51 -35.80
C MET A 363 3.03 3.12 -35.56
N GLY A 364 1.81 3.04 -35.03
CA GLY A 364 1.13 1.81 -34.71
C GLY A 364 1.24 1.42 -33.23
N PRO A 365 0.85 0.19 -32.87
CA PRO A 365 0.77 -0.23 -31.48
C PRO A 365 2.15 -0.46 -30.87
N LYS A 366 3.08 -1.10 -31.59
CA LYS A 366 4.46 -1.38 -31.18
C LYS A 366 5.41 -0.52 -32.01
N LEU A 367 6.44 0.03 -31.38
CA LEU A 367 7.48 0.81 -32.03
C LEU A 367 8.83 0.65 -31.30
N ALA A 368 9.93 0.72 -32.02
CA ALA A 368 11.25 0.86 -31.42
C ALA A 368 11.43 2.28 -30.85
N LEU A 369 12.30 2.44 -29.85
CA LEU A 369 12.63 3.74 -29.28
C LEU A 369 13.04 4.76 -30.36
N GLN A 370 13.90 4.35 -31.31
CA GLN A 370 14.36 5.23 -32.39
C GLN A 370 13.22 5.67 -33.30
N GLU A 371 12.29 4.79 -33.64
CA GLU A 371 11.12 5.13 -34.47
C GLU A 371 10.23 6.17 -33.78
N GLY A 372 10.09 6.06 -32.45
CA GLY A 372 9.39 7.07 -31.65
C GLY A 372 10.12 8.42 -31.62
N ILE A 373 11.46 8.41 -31.54
CA ILE A 373 12.27 9.63 -31.58
C ILE A 373 12.13 10.29 -32.95
N ASP A 374 12.28 9.53 -34.03
CA ASP A 374 12.19 10.02 -35.41
C ASP A 374 10.80 10.64 -35.69
N ALA A 375 9.72 10.02 -35.18
CA ALA A 375 8.37 10.55 -35.30
C ALA A 375 8.19 11.91 -34.60
N LEU A 376 8.80 12.08 -33.42
CA LEU A 376 8.74 13.33 -32.67
C LEU A 376 9.68 14.41 -33.23
N ASP A 377 10.83 14.02 -33.78
CA ASP A 377 11.72 14.95 -34.48
C ASP A 377 11.07 15.46 -35.78
N ALA A 378 10.36 14.59 -36.51
CA ALA A 378 9.55 14.99 -37.65
C ALA A 378 8.41 15.95 -37.27
N LEU A 379 7.76 15.72 -36.11
CA LEU A 379 6.76 16.64 -35.57
C LEU A 379 7.38 18.00 -35.21
N ALA A 380 8.54 18.00 -34.53
CA ALA A 380 9.25 19.22 -34.14
C ALA A 380 9.75 20.04 -35.34
N ALA A 381 10.01 19.37 -36.48
CA ALA A 381 10.38 20.01 -37.73
C ALA A 381 9.18 20.51 -38.57
N SER A 382 7.94 20.26 -38.13
CA SER A 382 6.74 20.69 -38.84
C SER A 382 6.46 22.18 -38.64
N ASP A 383 6.27 22.91 -39.73
CA ASP A 383 5.93 24.35 -39.72
C ASP A 383 4.56 24.66 -39.07
N ASP A 384 3.67 23.65 -38.95
CA ASP A 384 2.33 23.79 -38.39
C ASP A 384 2.29 23.57 -36.86
N LEU A 385 3.43 23.24 -36.23
CA LEU A 385 3.47 22.98 -34.79
C LEU A 385 3.32 24.28 -34.00
N ASN A 386 2.47 24.24 -32.96
CA ASN A 386 2.31 25.36 -32.05
C ASN A 386 3.66 25.69 -31.36
N ARG A 387 4.02 26.98 -31.36
CA ARG A 387 5.24 27.52 -30.73
C ARG A 387 5.40 27.13 -29.25
N ASP A 388 4.30 27.04 -28.50
CA ASP A 388 4.33 26.64 -27.09
C ASP A 388 4.71 25.16 -26.94
N THR A 389 4.28 24.31 -27.88
CA THR A 389 4.62 22.88 -27.92
C THR A 389 6.07 22.67 -28.31
N ASP A 390 6.55 23.34 -29.35
CA ASP A 390 7.95 23.31 -29.77
C ASP A 390 8.90 23.74 -28.64
N LEU A 391 8.56 24.85 -27.96
CA LEU A 391 9.34 25.33 -26.82
C LEU A 391 9.34 24.31 -25.66
N HIS A 392 8.21 23.69 -25.36
CA HIS A 392 8.12 22.70 -24.29
C HIS A 392 8.95 21.44 -24.57
N MET A 393 8.90 20.91 -25.80
CA MET A 393 9.71 19.76 -26.21
C MET A 393 11.21 20.04 -26.06
N LYS A 394 11.65 21.27 -26.39
CA LYS A 394 13.05 21.71 -26.20
C LYS A 394 13.41 21.83 -24.71
N ILE A 395 12.52 22.36 -23.87
CA ILE A 395 12.75 22.47 -22.41
C ILE A 395 12.91 21.10 -21.76
N LEU A 396 12.14 20.10 -22.19
CA LEU A 396 12.19 18.75 -21.62
C LEU A 396 13.52 18.03 -21.90
N GLY A 397 14.31 18.49 -22.88
CA GLY A 397 15.57 17.86 -23.27
C GLY A 397 15.50 17.04 -24.55
N GLY A 398 14.49 17.26 -25.40
CA GLY A 398 14.35 16.62 -26.72
C GLY A 398 13.37 15.44 -26.76
N SER A 399 13.26 14.80 -27.92
CA SER A 399 12.26 13.77 -28.24
C SER A 399 12.30 12.52 -27.36
N GLU A 400 13.47 12.07 -26.94
CA GLU A 400 13.59 10.94 -26.01
C GLU A 400 12.98 11.25 -24.62
N GLU A 401 13.21 12.46 -24.10
CA GLU A 401 12.64 12.89 -22.81
C GLU A 401 11.12 13.09 -22.90
N VAL A 402 10.61 13.44 -24.08
CA VAL A 402 9.18 13.44 -24.36
C VAL A 402 8.61 12.02 -24.27
N LEU A 403 9.26 11.02 -24.89
CA LEU A 403 8.82 9.62 -24.78
C LEU A 403 8.86 9.10 -23.32
N LYS A 404 9.91 9.43 -22.55
CA LYS A 404 9.97 9.12 -21.11
C LYS A 404 8.83 9.77 -20.32
N THR A 405 8.43 10.97 -20.73
CA THR A 405 7.27 11.66 -20.13
C THR A 405 5.96 10.95 -20.51
N LEU A 406 5.80 10.52 -21.77
CA LEU A 406 4.66 9.70 -22.21
C LEU A 406 4.58 8.35 -21.47
N TYR A 407 5.74 7.77 -21.15
CA TYR A 407 5.80 6.61 -20.27
C TYR A 407 5.32 6.94 -18.86
N GLY A 408 5.79 8.03 -18.24
CA GLY A 408 5.41 8.40 -16.87
C GLY A 408 3.93 8.74 -16.68
N ILE A 409 3.21 9.13 -17.74
CA ILE A 409 1.76 9.37 -17.70
C ILE A 409 0.95 8.10 -18.03
N GLY A 410 1.62 7.07 -18.53
CA GLY A 410 1.08 5.76 -18.90
C GLY A 410 0.41 5.74 -20.26
N PHE A 411 0.91 6.57 -21.18
CA PHE A 411 0.54 6.52 -22.58
C PHE A 411 1.33 5.43 -23.32
N ILE A 412 2.62 5.27 -22.98
CA ILE A 412 3.52 4.24 -23.53
C ILE A 412 4.00 3.32 -22.43
N GLY A 413 4.13 2.03 -22.74
CA GLY A 413 4.81 1.04 -21.93
C GLY A 413 6.14 0.63 -22.57
N VAL A 414 7.05 0.11 -21.77
CA VAL A 414 8.37 -0.38 -22.22
C VAL A 414 8.46 -1.88 -21.95
N GLU A 415 8.95 -2.63 -22.93
CA GLU A 415 9.21 -4.07 -22.78
C GLU A 415 10.31 -4.32 -21.74
N ASP A 416 10.03 -5.19 -20.78
CA ASP A 416 11.02 -5.74 -19.86
C ASP A 416 11.72 -6.94 -20.50
N ASP A 417 13.01 -6.77 -20.81
CA ASP A 417 13.86 -7.81 -21.42
C ASP A 417 13.85 -9.14 -20.65
N SER A 418 13.57 -9.12 -19.34
CA SER A 418 13.58 -10.32 -18.51
C SER A 418 12.30 -11.14 -18.56
N SER A 419 11.16 -10.50 -18.78
CA SER A 419 9.83 -11.14 -18.77
C SER A 419 9.12 -11.12 -20.12
N GLY A 420 9.57 -10.28 -21.06
CA GLY A 420 8.89 -10.03 -22.35
C GLY A 420 7.61 -9.21 -22.19
N ASN A 421 7.31 -8.71 -20.99
CA ASN A 421 6.09 -7.96 -20.70
C ASN A 421 6.33 -6.45 -20.87
N TYR A 422 5.34 -5.74 -21.34
CA TYR A 422 5.29 -4.29 -21.35
C TYR A 422 4.84 -3.75 -19.98
N LEU A 423 5.74 -2.98 -19.37
CA LEU A 423 5.49 -2.26 -18.13
C LEU A 423 4.98 -0.87 -18.46
N PHE A 424 3.90 -0.44 -17.82
CA PHE A 424 3.39 0.92 -17.90
C PHE A 424 3.62 1.64 -16.58
N SER A 425 4.05 2.91 -16.61
CA SER A 425 4.08 3.75 -15.41
C SER A 425 2.91 4.72 -15.43
N HIS A 426 2.27 4.86 -14.28
CA HIS A 426 1.26 5.88 -14.06
C HIS A 426 1.64 6.84 -12.93
N ASP A 427 2.86 6.69 -12.40
CA ASP A 427 3.35 7.37 -11.21
C ASP A 427 4.27 8.56 -11.52
N GLY A 428 4.43 8.93 -12.79
CA GLY A 428 5.19 10.10 -13.24
C GLY A 428 6.69 9.98 -13.02
N LYS A 429 7.22 8.84 -12.56
CA LYS A 429 8.66 8.64 -12.44
C LYS A 429 9.27 8.46 -13.83
N LYS A 430 10.36 9.17 -14.07
CA LYS A 430 11.20 8.95 -15.25
C LYS A 430 12.01 7.66 -15.05
N PRO A 431 11.88 6.66 -15.93
CA PRO A 431 12.68 5.47 -15.84
C PRO A 431 14.08 5.73 -16.40
N GLU A 432 15.11 5.74 -15.55
CA GLU A 432 16.49 5.87 -16.02
C GLU A 432 17.02 4.59 -16.69
N ARG A 433 16.46 3.41 -16.35
CA ARG A 433 16.99 2.10 -16.79
C ARG A 433 16.20 1.42 -17.92
N LEU A 434 14.98 1.85 -18.24
CA LEU A 434 14.11 1.14 -19.19
C LEU A 434 14.29 1.59 -20.64
N PHE A 435 14.82 2.79 -20.88
CA PHE A 435 14.99 3.36 -22.22
C PHE A 435 16.39 3.06 -22.79
N ALA A 436 16.76 1.79 -22.88
CA ALA A 436 17.96 1.40 -23.63
C ALA A 436 17.76 1.69 -25.14
N PRO A 437 18.82 1.86 -25.95
CA PRO A 437 18.69 2.17 -27.39
C PRO A 437 17.86 1.15 -28.18
N ASN A 438 17.80 -0.10 -27.72
CA ASN A 438 17.02 -1.20 -28.30
C ASN A 438 15.63 -1.40 -27.65
N ALA A 439 15.19 -0.49 -26.79
CA ALA A 439 13.92 -0.61 -26.08
C ALA A 439 12.76 -0.67 -27.08
N LYS A 440 11.83 -1.59 -26.83
CA LYS A 440 10.57 -1.67 -27.54
C LYS A 440 9.47 -1.01 -26.72
N LEU A 441 8.69 -0.19 -27.39
CA LEU A 441 7.61 0.60 -26.82
C LEU A 441 6.26 0.04 -27.28
N LEU A 442 5.25 0.19 -26.43
CA LEU A 442 3.86 -0.15 -26.73
C LEU A 442 2.96 1.02 -26.36
N VAL A 443 2.19 1.54 -27.32
CA VAL A 443 1.10 2.48 -27.00
C VAL A 443 0.04 1.72 -26.21
N HIS A 444 -0.42 2.26 -25.08
CA HIS A 444 -1.37 1.57 -24.22
C HIS A 444 -2.66 1.21 -24.98
N PRO A 445 -3.14 -0.06 -24.96
CA PRO A 445 -4.27 -0.51 -25.78
C PRO A 445 -5.57 0.25 -25.58
N CYS A 446 -5.82 0.74 -24.37
CA CYS A 446 -6.98 1.59 -24.09
C CYS A 446 -7.09 2.86 -24.97
N TYR A 447 -6.01 3.31 -25.63
CA TYR A 447 -6.03 4.48 -26.52
C TYR A 447 -6.09 4.14 -28.02
N TRP A 448 -5.95 2.87 -28.41
CA TRP A 448 -5.81 2.49 -29.81
C TRP A 448 -6.99 2.94 -30.68
N ASN A 449 -8.21 2.68 -30.22
CA ASN A 449 -9.42 3.08 -30.96
C ASN A 449 -9.51 4.60 -31.13
N ALA A 450 -9.17 5.39 -30.11
CA ALA A 450 -9.19 6.86 -30.18
C ALA A 450 -8.14 7.42 -31.16
N LEU A 451 -7.02 6.71 -31.31
CA LEU A 451 -5.93 7.08 -32.21
C LEU A 451 -6.06 6.46 -33.61
N GLY A 452 -7.06 5.60 -33.83
CA GLY A 452 -7.21 4.87 -35.09
C GLY A 452 -6.12 3.81 -35.32
N ILE A 453 -5.45 3.35 -34.26
CA ILE A 453 -4.45 2.28 -34.32
C ILE A 453 -5.17 0.96 -34.54
N GLN A 454 -4.84 0.27 -35.63
CA GLN A 454 -5.37 -1.07 -35.92
C GLN A 454 -4.34 -2.11 -35.47
N ASP A 455 -4.79 -3.10 -34.71
CA ASP A 455 -4.02 -4.31 -34.45
C ASP A 455 -4.41 -5.34 -35.52
N ASP A 456 -3.49 -5.59 -36.45
CA ASP A 456 -3.69 -6.52 -37.57
C ASP A 456 -3.52 -8.00 -37.17
N GLY A 457 -3.35 -8.27 -35.87
CA GLY A 457 -3.14 -9.61 -35.32
C GLY A 457 -1.75 -10.19 -35.63
N SER A 458 -0.93 -9.49 -36.42
CA SER A 458 0.46 -9.85 -36.71
C SER A 458 1.46 -9.24 -35.71
N THR A 459 1.01 -8.22 -34.97
CA THR A 459 1.82 -7.51 -33.96
C THR A 459 2.16 -8.37 -32.74
N GLY A 460 1.43 -9.48 -32.53
CA GLY A 460 1.66 -10.42 -31.44
C GLY A 460 1.53 -9.81 -30.05
N VAL A 461 0.80 -8.70 -29.86
CA VAL A 461 0.49 -8.16 -28.52
C VAL A 461 -0.44 -9.16 -27.82
N ASN A 462 0.12 -10.13 -27.11
CA ASN A 462 -0.70 -11.04 -26.34
C ASN A 462 -1.22 -10.29 -25.11
N ALA A 463 -2.48 -10.51 -24.73
CA ALA A 463 -3.04 -9.96 -23.51
C ALA A 463 -2.24 -10.33 -22.25
N GLN A 464 -1.42 -11.38 -22.34
CA GLN A 464 -0.50 -11.85 -21.32
C GLN A 464 0.77 -10.98 -21.17
N GLU A 465 1.10 -10.14 -22.15
CA GLU A 465 2.30 -9.31 -22.17
C GLU A 465 2.09 -7.91 -21.57
N ILE A 466 0.86 -7.53 -21.19
CA ILE A 466 0.58 -6.17 -20.69
C ILE A 466 0.48 -6.19 -19.16
N PHE A 467 1.40 -5.48 -18.52
CA PHE A 467 1.43 -5.29 -17.06
C PHE A 467 1.36 -3.80 -16.74
N ASP A 468 0.14 -3.35 -16.46
CA ASP A 468 -0.15 -2.03 -15.89
C ASP A 468 0.09 -2.08 -14.37
N GLU A 469 1.38 -2.09 -13.98
CA GLU A 469 1.77 -2.03 -12.58
C GLU A 469 1.78 -0.57 -12.10
N TYR A 470 0.82 -0.23 -11.23
CA TYR A 470 0.85 1.02 -10.42
C TYR A 470 2.09 1.17 -9.54
N GLU A 471 2.89 0.11 -9.45
CA GLU A 471 4.20 0.11 -8.87
C GLU A 471 5.22 -0.14 -9.98
N ILE A 472 5.89 0.93 -10.45
CA ILE A 472 7.35 0.86 -10.27
C ILE A 472 7.48 0.74 -8.77
N THR A 473 7.59 -0.52 -8.34
CA THR A 473 7.94 -0.94 -7.01
C THR A 473 9.00 0.07 -6.59
N ILE A 474 8.78 0.81 -5.51
CA ILE A 474 9.90 1.40 -4.77
C ILE A 474 10.67 0.20 -4.23
N SER A 475 11.39 -0.49 -5.14
CA SER A 475 11.92 -1.83 -4.96
C SER A 475 12.45 -2.45 -6.27
N SER A 476 12.92 -1.73 -7.29
CA SER A 476 14.03 -2.32 -8.08
C SER A 476 15.30 -2.26 -7.22
N GLN A 477 15.62 -1.07 -6.67
CA GLN A 477 16.70 -0.94 -5.70
C GLN A 477 16.42 -1.66 -4.38
N VAL A 478 15.21 -1.65 -3.81
CA VAL A 478 14.91 -2.36 -2.56
C VAL A 478 14.75 -3.87 -2.77
N LYS A 479 14.24 -4.38 -3.91
CA LYS A 479 14.22 -5.83 -4.22
C LYS A 479 15.62 -6.31 -4.55
N GLU A 480 16.38 -5.58 -5.37
CA GLU A 480 17.80 -5.88 -5.59
C GLU A 480 18.57 -5.82 -4.27
N GLN A 481 18.42 -4.78 -3.45
CA GLN A 481 19.08 -4.68 -2.14
C GLN A 481 18.60 -5.75 -1.16
N ARG A 482 17.32 -6.13 -1.17
CA ARG A 482 16.76 -7.21 -0.34
C ARG A 482 17.25 -8.57 -0.82
N ASP A 483 17.27 -8.82 -2.12
CA ASP A 483 17.78 -10.05 -2.74
C ASP A 483 19.30 -10.15 -2.57
N LEU A 484 20.02 -9.04 -2.67
CA LEU A 484 21.45 -8.94 -2.35
C LEU A 484 21.69 -9.14 -0.86
N ARG A 485 20.87 -8.58 0.03
CA ARG A 485 20.98 -8.75 1.49
C ARG A 485 20.66 -10.19 1.90
N ILE A 486 19.62 -10.79 1.34
CA ILE A 486 19.27 -12.20 1.54
C ILE A 486 20.37 -13.10 0.97
N GLY A 487 20.84 -12.80 -0.24
CA GLY A 487 21.95 -13.52 -0.89
C GLY A 487 23.23 -13.48 -0.05
N ARG A 488 23.64 -12.29 0.41
CA ARG A 488 24.78 -12.11 1.33
C ARG A 488 24.62 -12.91 2.62
N MET A 489 23.43 -12.89 3.22
CA MET A 489 23.15 -13.65 4.45
C MET A 489 23.23 -15.16 4.23
N ILE A 490 22.77 -15.66 3.09
CA ILE A 490 22.91 -17.08 2.73
C ILE A 490 24.39 -17.45 2.55
N THR A 491 25.18 -16.59 1.90
CA THR A 491 26.63 -16.81 1.70
C THR A 491 27.42 -16.72 3.02
N GLU A 492 27.07 -15.78 3.90
CA GLU A 492 27.71 -15.56 5.20
C GLU A 492 27.66 -16.80 6.10
N LEU A 493 26.56 -17.57 6.07
CA LEU A 493 26.45 -18.82 6.83
C LEU A 493 27.57 -19.83 6.50
N GLY A 494 28.04 -19.83 5.25
CA GLY A 494 29.12 -20.68 4.78
C GLY A 494 30.50 -20.26 5.27
N GLN A 495 30.63 -19.02 5.78
CA GLN A 495 31.88 -18.47 6.34
C GLN A 495 31.96 -18.68 7.86
N ILE A 496 30.85 -18.98 8.52
CA ILE A 496 30.76 -19.25 9.96
C ILE A 496 31.12 -20.73 10.22
N ALA A 497 32.26 -20.98 10.88
CA ALA A 497 32.70 -22.33 11.24
C ALA A 497 31.80 -22.94 12.33
N THR A 498 31.59 -24.25 12.27
CA THR A 498 30.85 -24.95 13.33
C THR A 498 31.71 -25.12 14.58
N GLY A 499 31.13 -24.91 15.75
CA GLY A 499 31.82 -25.01 17.04
C GLY A 499 31.70 -23.73 17.87
N LEU A 500 32.45 -23.69 18.97
CA LEU A 500 32.40 -22.58 19.94
C LEU A 500 33.03 -21.30 19.42
N GLU A 501 34.01 -21.41 18.52
CA GLU A 501 34.80 -20.28 18.01
C GLU A 501 33.92 -19.20 17.34
N ASP A 502 33.03 -19.60 16.43
CA ASP A 502 32.11 -18.69 15.74
C ASP A 502 30.68 -18.73 16.30
N ALA A 503 30.47 -19.28 17.51
CA ALA A 503 29.13 -19.41 18.09
C ALA A 503 28.39 -18.06 18.20
N ALA A 504 29.10 -16.99 18.60
CA ALA A 504 28.53 -15.64 18.68
C ALA A 504 28.14 -15.07 17.29
N GLN A 505 28.92 -15.38 16.25
CA GLN A 505 28.61 -14.98 14.88
C GLN A 505 27.38 -15.74 14.35
N PHE A 506 27.27 -17.02 14.70
CA PHE A 506 26.10 -17.82 14.34
C PHE A 506 24.82 -17.34 15.04
N GLU A 507 24.90 -16.93 16.30
CA GLU A 507 23.78 -16.33 17.03
C GLU A 507 23.31 -15.01 16.38
N ASP A 508 24.24 -14.10 16.04
CA ASP A 508 23.91 -12.85 15.35
C ASP A 508 23.25 -13.11 13.99
N TRP A 509 23.82 -14.06 13.23
CA TRP A 509 23.26 -14.51 11.96
C TRP A 509 21.83 -15.04 12.13
N CYS A 510 21.59 -15.89 13.14
CA CYS A 510 20.26 -16.43 13.44
C CYS A 510 19.27 -15.30 13.79
N LYS A 511 19.68 -14.33 14.61
CA LYS A 511 18.84 -13.16 14.95
C LYS A 511 18.43 -12.43 13.69
N ARG A 512 19.39 -12.09 12.82
CA ARG A 512 19.12 -11.35 11.57
C ARG A 512 18.24 -12.15 10.62
N ALA A 513 18.42 -13.47 10.55
CA ALA A 513 17.59 -14.34 9.73
C ALA A 513 16.14 -14.42 10.24
N ILE A 514 15.94 -14.59 11.56
CA ILE A 514 14.61 -14.61 12.19
C ILE A 514 13.90 -13.27 12.01
N ASP A 515 14.63 -12.15 12.15
CA ASP A 515 14.12 -10.79 11.94
C ASP A 515 13.54 -10.59 10.53
N LEU A 516 14.19 -11.18 9.51
CA LEU A 516 13.68 -11.15 8.15
C LEU A 516 12.53 -12.14 7.92
N ILE A 517 12.62 -13.36 8.46
CA ILE A 517 11.63 -14.42 8.22
C ILE A 517 10.30 -14.12 8.91
N ALA A 518 10.35 -13.62 10.14
CA ALA A 518 9.17 -13.33 10.95
C ALA A 518 8.80 -11.84 10.97
N ALA A 519 9.29 -11.08 9.98
CA ALA A 519 9.04 -9.66 9.84
C ALA A 519 7.53 -9.37 9.90
N ARG A 520 7.13 -8.37 10.70
CA ARG A 520 5.72 -7.98 10.99
C ARG A 520 4.89 -8.97 11.82
N ARG A 521 5.35 -10.21 12.03
CA ARG A 521 4.66 -11.20 12.89
C ARG A 521 5.22 -11.22 14.31
N LEU A 522 6.55 -11.12 14.43
CA LEU A 522 7.27 -10.95 15.68
C LEU A 522 7.82 -9.53 15.79
N ALA A 523 7.79 -8.98 17.00
CA ALA A 523 8.32 -7.65 17.33
C ALA A 523 9.41 -7.75 18.40
N ASN A 524 10.25 -6.72 18.52
CA ASN A 524 11.27 -6.62 19.57
C ASN A 524 12.18 -7.87 19.67
N ILE A 525 12.74 -8.33 18.53
CA ILE A 525 13.65 -9.48 18.48
C ILE A 525 15.01 -9.05 19.03
N GLN A 526 15.35 -9.53 20.22
CA GLN A 526 16.58 -9.15 20.94
C GLN A 526 17.54 -10.33 21.06
N LEU A 527 18.81 -10.05 20.80
CA LEU A 527 19.91 -10.97 21.11
C LEU A 527 20.30 -10.80 22.57
N LYS A 528 20.35 -11.89 23.33
CA LYS A 528 20.83 -11.94 24.71
C LYS A 528 20.18 -10.89 25.63
N PRO A 529 18.83 -10.81 25.66
CA PRO A 529 18.08 -9.75 26.38
C PRO A 529 18.38 -9.72 27.88
N ASN A 530 18.80 -10.85 28.46
CA ASN A 530 19.14 -11.00 29.87
C ASN A 530 20.64 -11.27 30.06
N GLY A 531 21.51 -10.53 29.36
CA GLY A 531 22.95 -10.79 29.29
C GLY A 531 23.70 -10.91 30.64
N ASN A 532 23.14 -10.36 31.72
CA ASN A 532 23.72 -10.39 33.07
C ASN A 532 23.11 -11.47 34.00
N ALA A 533 22.17 -12.29 33.52
CA ALA A 533 21.50 -13.31 34.32
C ALA A 533 22.14 -14.70 34.15
N ALA A 534 22.04 -15.54 35.19
CA ALA A 534 22.60 -16.91 35.18
C ALA A 534 21.99 -17.82 34.10
N ALA A 535 20.73 -17.59 33.72
CA ALA A 535 20.04 -18.29 32.64
C ALA A 535 19.94 -17.37 31.42
N ARG A 536 21.05 -17.24 30.67
CA ARG A 536 21.12 -16.40 29.47
C ARG A 536 20.31 -17.04 28.35
N ARG A 537 19.40 -16.27 27.76
CA ARG A 537 18.62 -16.67 26.57
C ARG A 537 19.31 -16.13 25.33
N ASP A 538 19.36 -16.89 24.25
CA ASP A 538 20.07 -16.45 23.04
C ASP A 538 19.26 -15.42 22.27
N ILE A 539 18.04 -15.74 21.84
CA ILE A 539 17.15 -14.79 21.15
C ILE A 539 15.74 -14.87 21.74
N VAL A 540 15.13 -13.71 21.99
CA VAL A 540 13.73 -13.60 22.42
C VAL A 540 12.99 -12.63 21.51
N ALA A 541 11.74 -12.98 21.19
CA ALA A 541 10.88 -12.17 20.35
C ALA A 541 9.48 -12.04 20.97
N THR A 542 8.88 -10.85 20.86
CA THR A 542 7.49 -10.61 21.28
C THR A 542 6.53 -11.03 20.16
N ASN A 543 5.57 -11.90 20.49
CA ASN A 543 4.59 -12.44 19.55
C ASN A 543 3.27 -11.65 19.61
N ASN A 544 3.09 -10.75 18.64
CA ASN A 544 1.90 -9.91 18.49
C ASN A 544 0.92 -10.42 17.42
N ALA A 545 1.17 -11.60 16.83
CA ALA A 545 0.39 -12.10 15.71
C ALA A 545 -1.08 -12.38 16.09
N THR A 546 -1.99 -11.98 15.20
CA THR A 546 -3.45 -12.16 15.31
C THR A 546 -4.00 -13.22 14.36
N GLU A 547 -3.16 -13.78 13.48
CA GLU A 547 -3.46 -14.80 12.48
C GLU A 547 -2.25 -15.73 12.23
N GLY A 548 -2.49 -16.84 11.53
CA GLY A 548 -1.45 -17.75 11.07
C GLY A 548 -0.73 -18.56 12.16
N PHE A 549 0.44 -19.09 11.79
CA PHE A 549 1.28 -19.95 12.64
C PHE A 549 1.62 -19.29 13.99
N TRP A 550 2.01 -18.01 13.97
CA TRP A 550 2.42 -17.31 15.18
C TRP A 550 1.27 -17.06 16.17
N ARG A 551 0.04 -16.85 15.67
CA ARG A 551 -1.14 -16.81 16.53
C ARG A 551 -1.37 -18.15 17.21
N ARG A 552 -1.24 -19.26 16.47
CA ARG A 552 -1.31 -20.62 17.02
C ARG A 552 -0.29 -20.81 18.15
N ILE A 553 0.95 -20.37 17.97
CA ILE A 553 1.97 -20.41 19.02
C ILE A 553 1.53 -19.63 20.28
N ARG A 554 0.98 -18.44 20.10
CA ARG A 554 0.52 -17.58 21.19
C ARG A 554 -0.67 -18.19 21.94
N GLU A 555 -1.64 -18.76 21.24
CA GLU A 555 -2.90 -19.25 21.80
C GLU A 555 -2.77 -20.67 22.38
N ASP A 556 -2.21 -21.61 21.63
CA ASP A 556 -2.12 -23.02 22.03
C ASP A 556 -1.08 -23.25 23.14
N TYR A 557 0.02 -22.48 23.08
CA TYR A 557 1.17 -22.65 23.98
C TYR A 557 1.34 -21.50 24.97
N GLY A 558 0.52 -20.44 24.88
CA GLY A 558 0.60 -19.29 25.78
C GLY A 558 1.87 -18.46 25.62
N SER A 559 2.60 -18.62 24.52
CA SER A 559 3.93 -18.03 24.32
C SER A 559 3.83 -16.65 23.69
N ARG A 560 3.70 -15.62 24.54
CA ARG A 560 3.77 -14.20 24.14
C ARG A 560 5.21 -13.74 23.92
N GLN A 561 6.16 -14.38 24.58
CA GLN A 561 7.60 -14.21 24.36
C GLN A 561 8.17 -15.53 23.82
N VAL A 562 8.51 -15.58 22.54
CA VAL A 562 9.05 -16.78 21.90
C VAL A 562 10.57 -16.81 22.07
N VAL A 563 11.10 -17.95 22.53
CA VAL A 563 12.53 -18.16 22.74
C VAL A 563 13.11 -18.97 21.57
N PHE A 564 14.26 -18.54 21.07
CA PHE A 564 15.10 -19.31 20.16
C PHE A 564 16.46 -19.54 20.84
N GLU A 565 16.73 -20.79 21.18
CA GLU A 565 18.02 -21.26 21.67
C GLU A 565 18.90 -21.60 20.47
N VAL A 566 20.17 -21.18 20.45
CA VAL A 566 21.03 -21.29 19.26
C VAL A 566 22.28 -22.10 19.55
N LYS A 567 22.45 -23.21 18.83
CA LYS A 567 23.59 -24.13 18.97
C LYS A 567 24.38 -24.22 17.66
N ASN A 568 25.61 -23.72 17.66
CA ASN A 568 26.48 -23.76 16.49
C ASN A 568 27.15 -25.13 16.24
N TYR A 569 26.41 -26.24 16.41
CA TYR A 569 26.86 -27.60 16.16
C TYR A 569 25.69 -28.48 15.69
N GLU A 570 25.99 -29.66 15.13
CA GLU A 570 24.98 -30.50 14.47
C GLU A 570 24.13 -31.31 15.47
N ARG A 571 24.74 -31.94 16.47
CA ARG A 571 24.06 -32.92 17.32
C ARG A 571 23.50 -32.30 18.58
N LEU A 572 22.18 -32.33 18.72
CA LEU A 572 21.48 -31.97 19.95
C LEU A 572 21.36 -33.18 20.88
N GLY A 573 21.41 -32.94 22.19
CA GLY A 573 21.17 -33.91 23.24
C GLY A 573 20.16 -33.39 24.27
N ILE A 574 20.02 -34.11 25.37
CA ILE A 574 19.02 -33.78 26.41
C ILE A 574 19.30 -32.44 27.10
N GLU A 575 20.56 -32.03 27.20
CA GLU A 575 20.96 -30.80 27.90
C GLU A 575 20.42 -29.55 27.19
N GLU A 576 20.44 -29.54 25.86
CA GLU A 576 19.93 -28.42 25.07
C GLU A 576 18.41 -28.26 25.23
N TYR A 577 17.67 -29.36 25.26
CA TYR A 577 16.23 -29.34 25.55
C TYR A 577 15.94 -28.93 26.99
N ARG A 578 16.75 -29.39 27.96
CA ARG A 578 16.63 -28.97 29.36
C ARG A 578 16.86 -27.47 29.52
N GLN A 579 17.87 -26.93 28.84
CA GLN A 579 18.15 -25.50 28.83
C GLN A 579 16.98 -24.72 28.23
N ALA A 580 16.51 -25.09 27.04
CA ALA A 580 15.35 -24.44 26.40
C ALA A 580 14.10 -24.49 27.28
N ASN A 581 13.81 -25.64 27.90
CA ASN A 581 12.68 -25.82 28.82
C ASN A 581 12.77 -24.93 30.06
N SER A 582 13.98 -24.66 30.59
CA SER A 582 14.16 -23.82 31.78
C SER A 582 13.67 -22.37 31.58
N TYR A 583 13.53 -21.93 30.34
CA TYR A 583 13.06 -20.60 30.00
C TYR A 583 11.53 -20.48 29.91
N LEU A 584 10.81 -21.60 29.82
CA LEU A 584 9.40 -21.69 29.48
C LEU A 584 8.50 -21.54 30.73
N VAL A 585 8.42 -20.30 31.20
CA VAL A 585 7.61 -19.91 32.37
C VAL A 585 6.87 -18.60 32.09
N ASN A 586 5.71 -18.40 32.72
CA ASN A 586 4.92 -17.16 32.63
C ASN A 586 4.65 -16.75 31.17
N GLU A 587 5.01 -15.52 30.78
CA GLU A 587 4.79 -14.96 29.44
C GLU A 587 5.56 -15.66 28.32
N TYR A 588 6.57 -16.49 28.65
CA TYR A 588 7.28 -17.32 27.67
C TYR A 588 6.47 -18.56 27.27
N GLY A 589 5.41 -18.89 28.01
CA GLY A 589 4.51 -20.01 27.72
C GLY A 589 5.22 -21.35 27.72
N ARG A 590 4.83 -22.25 26.81
CA ARG A 590 5.31 -23.64 26.72
C ARG A 590 5.94 -23.96 25.36
N PHE A 591 6.42 -22.96 24.63
CA PHE A 591 6.97 -23.13 23.29
C PHE A 591 8.35 -22.49 23.11
N ALA A 592 9.29 -23.25 22.56
CA ALA A 592 10.62 -22.76 22.18
C ALA A 592 11.08 -23.36 20.84
N PHE A 593 12.01 -22.67 20.18
CA PHE A 593 12.81 -23.24 19.11
C PHE A 593 14.23 -23.53 19.59
N ILE A 594 14.84 -24.60 19.07
CA ILE A 594 16.28 -24.84 19.13
C ILE A 594 16.83 -24.79 17.70
N ILE A 595 17.70 -23.82 17.41
CA ILE A 595 18.36 -23.65 16.12
C ILE A 595 19.71 -24.36 16.15
N CYS A 596 19.97 -25.27 15.20
CA CYS A 596 21.24 -25.99 15.12
C CYS A 596 21.84 -26.06 13.71
N ARG A 597 23.07 -26.59 13.61
CA ARG A 597 23.80 -26.76 12.33
C ARG A 597 23.53 -28.09 11.63
N ASP A 598 22.63 -28.92 12.16
CA ASP A 598 22.29 -30.21 11.56
C ASP A 598 21.84 -30.03 10.10
N LYS A 599 22.21 -30.97 9.25
CA LYS A 599 21.81 -30.98 7.84
C LYS A 599 20.37 -31.47 7.67
N GLN A 600 19.90 -32.30 8.61
CA GLN A 600 18.54 -32.85 8.61
C GLN A 600 17.66 -32.12 9.62
N LYS A 601 16.54 -31.60 9.14
CA LYS A 601 15.56 -30.90 10.00
C LYS A 601 14.71 -31.87 10.81
N GLU A 602 14.66 -33.13 10.39
CA GLU A 602 13.95 -34.21 11.06
C GLU A 602 14.65 -34.62 12.37
N LEU A 603 13.87 -35.09 13.34
CA LEU A 603 14.42 -35.67 14.57
C LEU A 603 14.93 -37.09 14.29
N SER A 604 16.24 -37.29 14.48
CA SER A 604 16.88 -38.60 14.34
C SER A 604 16.60 -39.49 15.55
N LYS A 605 16.46 -40.80 15.32
CA LYS A 605 16.33 -41.78 16.42
C LYS A 605 17.55 -41.72 17.34
N GLY A 606 17.29 -41.72 18.65
CA GLY A 606 18.30 -41.55 19.70
C GLY A 606 18.06 -40.25 20.48
N ALA A 607 19.14 -39.62 20.94
CA ALA A 607 19.09 -38.53 21.93
C ALA A 607 18.13 -37.37 21.59
N ASP A 608 18.04 -36.96 20.33
CA ASP A 608 17.23 -35.81 19.88
C ASP A 608 15.72 -36.11 19.95
N LEU A 609 15.29 -37.25 19.40
CA LEU A 609 13.89 -37.70 19.47
C LEU A 609 13.46 -38.07 20.90
N ASP A 610 14.34 -38.74 21.65
CA ASP A 610 14.04 -39.17 23.01
C ASP A 610 13.92 -37.96 23.94
N ALA A 611 14.81 -36.96 23.81
CA ALA A 611 14.71 -35.70 24.54
C ALA A 611 13.44 -34.93 24.18
N PHE A 612 13.12 -34.75 22.90
CA PHE A 612 11.88 -34.10 22.48
C PHE A 612 10.65 -34.74 23.13
N ARG A 613 10.57 -36.08 23.10
CA ARG A 613 9.45 -36.83 23.68
C ARG A 613 9.35 -36.64 25.19
N GLU A 614 10.48 -36.68 25.91
CA GLU A 614 10.52 -36.47 27.35
C GLU A 614 9.90 -35.12 27.72
N PHE A 615 10.37 -34.03 27.10
CA PHE A 615 9.87 -32.68 27.40
C PHE A 615 8.43 -32.45 26.92
N TYR A 616 8.04 -33.01 25.78
CA TYR A 616 6.67 -32.90 25.30
C TYR A 616 5.67 -33.67 26.19
N GLN A 617 6.02 -34.88 26.61
CA GLN A 617 5.11 -35.74 27.38
C GLN A 617 5.06 -35.36 28.86
N LEU A 618 6.21 -35.17 29.50
CA LEU A 618 6.33 -34.92 30.93
C LEU A 618 6.15 -33.44 31.29
N HIS A 619 6.76 -32.54 30.52
CA HIS A 619 6.76 -31.11 30.83
C HIS A 619 5.70 -30.31 30.06
N LYS A 620 5.02 -30.95 29.09
CA LYS A 620 4.05 -30.28 28.19
C LYS A 620 4.66 -29.11 27.42
N SER A 621 5.97 -29.17 27.21
CA SER A 621 6.75 -28.16 26.51
C SER A 621 6.96 -28.58 25.06
N MET A 622 6.60 -27.70 24.12
CA MET A 622 6.83 -27.88 22.70
C MET A 622 8.14 -27.21 22.30
N ILE A 623 9.19 -28.01 22.16
CA ILE A 623 10.53 -27.53 21.81
C ILE A 623 10.84 -28.04 20.40
N VAL A 624 10.81 -27.14 19.42
CA VAL A 624 10.91 -27.50 17.99
C VAL A 624 12.34 -27.29 17.50
N LYS A 625 12.95 -28.35 16.95
CA LYS A 625 14.26 -28.26 16.29
C LYS A 625 14.13 -27.53 14.96
N VAL A 626 15.00 -26.56 14.71
CA VAL A 626 15.10 -25.81 13.46
C VAL A 626 16.55 -25.86 12.99
N THR A 627 16.80 -26.18 11.74
CA THR A 627 18.18 -26.21 11.22
C THR A 627 18.54 -24.93 10.48
N ALA A 628 19.82 -24.58 10.47
CA ALA A 628 20.33 -23.51 9.62
C ALA A 628 20.00 -23.73 8.14
N THR A 629 20.00 -24.98 7.68
CA THR A 629 19.57 -25.35 6.31
C THR A 629 18.10 -25.07 6.06
N PHE A 630 17.23 -25.31 7.04
CA PHE A 630 15.81 -24.95 6.94
C PHE A 630 15.63 -23.44 6.88
N ILE A 631 16.31 -22.67 7.74
CA ILE A 631 16.30 -21.20 7.73
C ILE A 631 16.74 -20.65 6.36
N VAL A 632 17.82 -21.18 5.78
CA VAL A 632 18.27 -20.82 4.42
C VAL A 632 17.20 -21.12 3.37
N SER A 633 16.48 -22.24 3.48
CA SER A 633 15.38 -22.56 2.57
C SER A 633 14.22 -21.56 2.66
N LEU A 634 13.95 -21.03 3.86
CA LEU A 634 12.95 -19.97 4.09
C LEU A 634 13.42 -18.64 3.50
N LEU A 635 14.66 -18.24 3.78
CA LEU A 635 15.30 -17.04 3.21
C LEU A 635 15.28 -17.06 1.68
N SER A 636 15.59 -18.22 1.07
CA SER A 636 15.54 -18.38 -0.39
C SER A 636 14.14 -18.17 -0.96
N LYS A 637 13.10 -18.69 -0.29
CA LYS A 637 11.70 -18.48 -0.70
C LYS A 637 11.24 -17.02 -0.57
N LEU A 638 11.80 -16.27 0.39
CA LEU A 638 11.51 -14.85 0.59
C LEU A 638 12.06 -13.94 -0.52
N ARG A 639 12.90 -14.45 -1.43
CA ARG A 639 13.33 -13.74 -2.66
C ARG A 639 12.21 -13.64 -3.71
N SER A 640 11.15 -14.44 -3.57
CA SER A 640 9.97 -14.38 -4.43
C SER A 640 8.87 -13.53 -3.76
N PRO A 641 8.55 -12.32 -4.26
CA PRO A 641 7.59 -11.41 -3.62
C PRO A 641 6.17 -11.97 -3.44
N GLN A 642 5.81 -12.98 -4.23
CA GLN A 642 4.48 -13.61 -4.20
C GLN A 642 4.31 -14.63 -3.06
N LYS A 643 5.32 -14.82 -2.20
CA LYS A 643 5.39 -15.91 -1.20
C LYS A 643 5.62 -15.41 0.24
N TYR A 644 4.95 -14.33 0.65
CA TYR A 644 5.07 -13.81 2.02
C TYR A 644 4.60 -14.83 3.09
N ASP A 645 3.54 -15.58 2.84
CA ASP A 645 3.03 -16.60 3.78
C ASP A 645 3.76 -17.95 3.69
N ALA A 646 4.70 -18.10 2.75
CA ALA A 646 5.41 -19.37 2.56
C ALA A 646 6.31 -19.72 3.75
N ALA A 647 6.74 -18.74 4.55
CA ALA A 647 7.49 -19.02 5.78
C ALA A 647 6.57 -19.63 6.86
N ASP A 648 5.42 -19.01 7.11
CA ASP A 648 4.44 -19.46 8.10
C ASP A 648 3.90 -20.84 7.73
N GLU A 649 3.59 -21.11 6.45
CA GLU A 649 3.17 -22.44 6.00
C GLU A 649 4.22 -23.53 6.25
N GLN A 650 5.51 -23.19 6.15
CA GLN A 650 6.59 -24.16 6.37
C GLN A 650 6.80 -24.43 7.86
N PHE A 651 6.70 -23.39 8.70
CA PHE A 651 6.70 -23.57 10.14
C PHE A 651 5.49 -24.37 10.62
N GLU A 652 4.31 -24.11 10.08
CA GLU A 652 3.08 -24.86 10.37
C GLU A 652 3.26 -26.34 10.05
N LYS A 653 3.73 -26.66 8.83
CA LYS A 653 4.01 -28.05 8.43
C LYS A 653 5.06 -28.70 9.33
N HIS A 654 6.09 -27.95 9.71
CA HIS A 654 7.18 -28.46 10.54
C HIS A 654 6.72 -28.75 11.99
N LEU A 655 5.88 -27.88 12.56
CA LEU A 655 5.26 -28.10 13.86
C LEU A 655 4.30 -29.29 13.81
N ASP A 656 3.47 -29.40 12.77
CA ASP A 656 2.56 -30.52 12.59
C ASP A 656 3.31 -31.86 12.49
N THR A 657 4.47 -31.90 11.84
CA THR A 657 5.36 -33.07 11.86
C THR A 657 5.80 -33.43 13.28
N HIS A 658 6.22 -32.44 14.09
CA HIS A 658 6.61 -32.68 15.49
C HIS A 658 5.44 -33.26 16.33
N ILE A 659 4.23 -32.75 16.10
CA ILE A 659 3.03 -33.18 16.82
C ILE A 659 2.56 -34.57 16.36
N ARG A 660 2.47 -34.80 15.05
CA ARG A 660 1.84 -36.03 14.51
C ARG A 660 2.79 -37.22 14.54
N LEU A 661 4.06 -37.01 14.23
CA LEU A 661 5.02 -38.10 14.06
C LEU A 661 5.90 -38.25 15.30
N TYR A 662 6.60 -37.19 15.70
CA TYR A 662 7.64 -37.30 16.73
C TYR A 662 7.07 -37.50 18.14
N ALA A 663 5.93 -36.90 18.46
CA ALA A 663 5.26 -37.12 19.74
C ALA A 663 4.85 -38.59 19.98
N SER A 664 4.63 -39.36 18.89
CA SER A 664 4.28 -40.78 18.92
C SER A 664 5.50 -41.72 18.87
N GLY A 665 6.72 -41.18 18.78
CA GLY A 665 7.97 -41.96 18.71
C GLY A 665 8.33 -42.48 17.33
N GLN A 666 7.63 -42.05 16.28
CA GLN A 666 8.01 -42.31 14.90
C GLN A 666 9.08 -41.31 14.45
N SER A 667 9.98 -41.70 13.55
CA SER A 667 11.03 -40.84 13.00
C SER A 667 11.13 -41.10 11.50
N ASP A 668 11.23 -40.01 10.72
CA ASP A 668 11.36 -40.02 9.26
C ASP A 668 12.84 -39.92 8.82
N ALA A 669 13.78 -39.86 9.77
CA ALA A 669 15.20 -39.80 9.46
C ALA A 669 15.80 -41.21 9.28
N PRO A 670 16.65 -41.44 8.27
CA PRO A 670 17.35 -42.71 8.12
C PRO A 670 18.25 -42.98 9.33
N PRO A 671 18.40 -44.24 9.79
CA PRO A 671 19.23 -44.55 10.95
C PRO A 671 20.68 -44.14 10.73
N PRO A 672 21.39 -43.63 11.75
CA PRO A 672 22.76 -43.16 11.60
C PRO A 672 23.66 -44.31 11.12
N LYS A 673 24.46 -44.06 10.07
CA LYS A 673 25.47 -45.04 9.59
C LYS A 673 26.43 -45.34 10.74
N ARG A 674 26.41 -46.57 11.26
CA ARG A 674 27.42 -47.07 12.20
C ARG A 674 28.79 -46.97 11.53
N GLY A 675 29.65 -46.09 12.04
CA GLY A 675 31.06 -46.06 11.66
C GLY A 675 31.68 -47.43 11.95
N ARG A 676 32.25 -48.06 10.93
CA ARG A 676 33.11 -49.24 11.13
C ARG A 676 34.26 -48.81 12.03
N SER A 677 34.31 -49.33 13.27
CA SER A 677 35.56 -49.34 14.03
C SER A 677 36.56 -50.18 13.23
N ARG A 678 37.59 -49.53 12.68
CA ARG A 678 38.80 -50.26 12.31
C ARG A 678 39.55 -50.51 13.60
N GLY A 679 39.57 -51.77 14.01
CA GLY A 679 40.64 -52.30 14.88
C GLY A 679 41.94 -52.42 14.12
#